data_AF-A0AAX2M825-F1
#
_entry.id   AF-A0AAX2M825-F1
#
_cell.length_a   1.000
_cell.length_b   1.000
_cell.length_c   1.000
_cell.angle_alpha   90.00
_cell.angle_beta   90.00
_cell.angle_gamma   90.00
#
_symmetry.space_group_name_H-M   'P 1'
#
loop_
_entity.id
_entity.type
_entity.pdbx_description
1 polymer ?
#
loop_
_entity_poly.entity_id
_entity_poly.type
_entity_poly.pdbx_seq_one_letter_code
_entity_poly.pdbx_strand_id
1 'polypeptide(L)'
;MLGNVGTNNSVTPLSWRPVDSAANAAGGLGGGLRAVRSQAPQPARPAAEVKLVDEGMQLLRQGTLETLRAMSDRAYQVAEPARARWVDALKLGPRAHPVMPDTVAILHNLSRQLAEGSGESLDIRECARLSLQMEKLAGKLPTGSPLAELSERLALQGQAAWAQLARAEAETQLLPQFEHYDRPGTGSEKHAGVSVGVGLGLGEGGAGAKATFSVGLDWGRSMDNDDEGFVFQNKSHAASAAAGVKGGVGIASLSGGVEGKVQKTRYWEYNSARAFVHLNAEKLRHGSRRDTLGVGARAAVGALIRLFRPGHGNELQHYHRLQQQAADQQQRLGVLQGWLGQRDASSALPGGRAPVVPSGDVLSVKGSANARAAAAGASAGVAVSVERIDVHADSLTPYWQALSAPEGAARSAVVAAQRQAGIEEKAQALFDGAKDKAGTRPLSRLAGGEAASSAALRECSPAALRQAAERLGAELDHFCAVAQQLDAGVGKRQGGAQIEKSIISSWQGKRREDALANMALAHAALLIAARSRGDAGEAEQALKDMAARLYAPPIRHNAEALSKRVAFRDTLELQTLSRSYALDLGGSVGPLGVKLEASLTEESRVHLNPVRAGDYKDLRVTLSGSLGDAGALNKLKDALASQLAPHGLADALPAALAGMETALTGQLGAGATLLLRFYRPQYQGQADFPQEAAGFRLQLARVVVSGNASVALSGGVPLQPGVSLELGLNAGGSASIVAYERWGDNTLTAPMMHYLHLQGVGEPERWQGMADMQKPALSGLFRQLADPGSAVRKEAEYFLKRQPQDGFGERFFAAMRGFSSGEVDFGGARAALDQMMQRQLPLWQADKLAFAGLVEQPLAA
;
A
#
# COMPACT_ATOMS: atom_id res chain seq x y z
N MET A 1 -18.60 -14.91 48.84
CA MET A 1 -17.70 -15.59 49.78
C MET A 1 -16.38 -14.83 49.81
N LEU A 2 -16.27 -13.85 50.70
CA LEU A 2 -15.06 -13.04 50.90
C LEU A 2 -14.90 -12.91 52.41
N GLY A 3 -13.76 -13.36 52.93
CA GLY A 3 -13.45 -13.34 54.36
C GLY A 3 -11.95 -13.19 54.60
N ASN A 4 -11.60 -12.00 55.10
CA ASN A 4 -10.60 -11.67 56.11
C ASN A 4 -9.10 -11.97 55.91
N VAL A 5 -8.35 -10.89 55.69
CA VAL A 5 -7.50 -10.18 56.68
C VAL A 5 -6.80 -11.05 57.74
N GLY A 6 -5.46 -10.95 57.80
CA GLY A 6 -4.64 -11.37 58.94
C GLY A 6 -3.18 -10.99 58.79
N THR A 7 -2.73 -10.09 59.66
CA THR A 7 -1.46 -9.33 59.70
C THR A 7 -0.29 -10.03 60.42
N ASN A 8 0.90 -9.45 60.22
CA ASN A 8 2.02 -9.25 61.16
C ASN A 8 3.11 -10.33 61.35
N ASN A 9 4.33 -9.92 60.97
CA ASN A 9 5.57 -9.83 61.77
C ASN A 9 5.81 -10.87 62.87
N SER A 10 6.95 -11.58 62.78
CA SER A 10 7.94 -11.60 63.87
C SER A 10 9.32 -12.11 63.42
N VAL A 11 10.31 -11.41 63.95
CA VAL A 11 11.77 -11.55 63.94
C VAL A 11 12.17 -12.65 64.96
N THR A 12 13.22 -13.47 64.75
CA THR A 12 14.56 -13.58 65.44
C THR A 12 15.06 -15.06 65.34
N PRO A 13 16.30 -15.47 65.75
CA PRO A 13 17.66 -15.07 65.32
C PRO A 13 18.68 -16.28 65.32
N LEU A 14 19.99 -15.95 65.28
CA LEU A 14 21.18 -16.73 65.75
C LEU A 14 21.75 -17.86 64.87
N SER A 15 23.01 -17.69 64.45
CA SER A 15 24.11 -18.34 65.18
C SER A 15 25.50 -17.74 64.83
N TRP A 16 26.28 -17.57 65.88
CA TRP A 16 27.69 -17.15 65.93
C TRP A 16 28.61 -18.37 66.01
N ARG A 17 29.86 -18.26 65.55
CA ARG A 17 31.07 -18.86 66.16
C ARG A 17 32.37 -18.35 65.48
N PRO A 18 33.57 -18.47 66.11
CA PRO A 18 34.18 -17.36 66.84
C PRO A 18 35.61 -17.00 66.39
N VAL A 19 36.12 -15.98 67.08
CA VAL A 19 37.46 -15.36 67.06
C VAL A 19 38.57 -16.34 67.43
N ASP A 20 39.76 -16.17 66.83
CA ASP A 20 41.02 -16.31 67.56
C ASP A 20 42.03 -15.24 67.14
N SER A 21 42.79 -14.82 68.15
CA SER A 21 43.60 -13.60 68.23
C SER A 21 45.06 -13.94 68.48
N ALA A 22 45.99 -13.22 67.83
CA ALA A 22 47.38 -13.15 68.27
C ALA A 22 48.01 -11.76 67.99
N ALA A 23 47.89 -10.92 69.01
CA ALA A 23 48.86 -9.99 69.62
C ALA A 23 50.01 -9.32 68.80
N ASN A 24 49.95 -7.97 68.86
CA ASN A 24 50.94 -7.02 69.42
C ASN A 24 52.22 -6.58 68.67
N ALA A 25 52.15 -5.31 68.25
CA ALA A 25 52.97 -4.15 68.66
C ALA A 25 54.50 -4.13 68.41
N ALA A 26 54.96 -3.14 67.63
CA ALA A 26 55.71 -1.94 68.10
C ALA A 26 56.53 -1.27 66.97
N GLY A 27 56.40 0.06 66.87
CA GLY A 27 57.45 1.05 66.58
C GLY A 27 58.37 0.93 65.35
N GLY A 28 58.47 2.01 64.57
CA GLY A 28 59.67 2.28 63.77
C GLY A 28 59.51 3.23 62.59
N LEU A 29 59.81 4.51 62.81
CA LEU A 29 60.21 5.45 61.76
C LEU A 29 61.57 5.03 61.17
N GLY A 30 61.68 4.95 59.84
CA GLY A 30 62.97 4.75 59.18
C GLY A 30 62.83 4.65 57.67
N GLY A 31 63.32 5.65 56.95
CA GLY A 31 63.22 5.76 55.49
C GLY A 31 63.99 4.70 54.71
N GLY A 32 63.62 4.53 53.44
CA GLY A 32 64.32 3.67 52.50
C GLY A 32 63.66 3.68 51.13
N LEU A 33 64.12 4.57 50.27
CA LEU A 33 63.86 4.59 48.83
C LEU A 33 64.10 3.20 48.21
N ARG A 34 63.08 2.63 47.53
CA ARG A 34 63.14 1.94 46.21
C ARG A 34 61.98 0.97 46.05
N ALA A 35 61.08 1.29 45.12
CA ALA A 35 60.76 0.44 43.97
C ALA A 35 59.66 1.13 43.17
N VAL A 36 60.03 1.78 42.08
CA VAL A 36 59.12 2.05 40.97
C VAL A 36 58.76 0.67 40.40
N ARG A 37 57.70 0.06 40.93
CA ARG A 37 57.01 -1.04 40.26
C ARG A 37 55.97 -0.40 39.37
N SER A 38 56.30 -0.34 38.08
CA SER A 38 55.37 -0.26 36.98
C SER A 38 54.15 -1.15 37.26
N GLN A 39 53.04 -0.53 37.68
CA GLN A 39 51.74 -1.17 37.58
C GLN A 39 51.48 -1.35 36.08
N ALA A 40 51.47 -2.61 35.64
CA ALA A 40 50.91 -2.99 34.36
C ALA A 40 49.53 -2.35 34.21
N PRO A 41 49.15 -1.87 33.02
CA PRO A 41 47.80 -1.39 32.79
C PRO A 41 46.84 -2.51 33.17
N GLN A 42 45.95 -2.24 34.13
CA GLN A 42 44.83 -3.13 34.41
C GLN A 42 44.10 -3.37 33.09
N PRO A 43 43.71 -4.62 32.78
CA PRO A 43 42.89 -4.87 31.60
C PRO A 43 41.65 -3.99 31.69
N ALA A 44 41.38 -3.23 30.63
CA ALA A 44 40.16 -2.45 30.51
C ALA A 44 38.97 -3.37 30.86
N ARG A 45 38.14 -2.97 31.83
CA ARG A 45 36.87 -3.67 32.10
C ARG A 45 36.18 -3.87 30.73
N PRO A 46 35.61 -5.05 30.45
CA PRO A 46 34.84 -5.23 29.23
C PRO A 46 33.77 -4.14 29.20
N ALA A 47 33.75 -3.38 28.10
CA ALA A 47 32.75 -2.34 27.88
C ALA A 47 31.35 -2.94 28.09
N ALA A 48 30.50 -2.25 28.85
CA ALA A 48 29.13 -2.69 29.05
C ALA A 48 28.44 -2.76 27.69
N GLU A 49 27.81 -3.90 27.39
CA GLU A 49 27.04 -4.09 26.18
C GLU A 49 25.70 -3.38 26.33
N VAL A 50 25.45 -2.41 25.45
CA VAL A 50 24.24 -1.59 25.48
C VAL A 50 23.47 -1.85 24.20
N LYS A 51 22.22 -2.30 24.35
CA LYS A 51 21.26 -2.41 23.26
C LYS A 51 20.34 -1.20 23.33
N LEU A 52 20.45 -0.29 22.37
CA LEU A 52 19.61 0.91 22.30
C LEU A 52 18.31 0.66 21.55
N VAL A 53 18.37 -0.18 20.51
CA VAL A 53 17.24 -0.41 19.61
C VAL A 53 17.00 -1.92 19.48
N ASP A 54 15.74 -2.33 19.53
CA ASP A 54 15.33 -3.70 19.25
C ASP A 54 15.10 -3.96 17.75
N GLU A 55 14.77 -5.21 17.39
CA GLU A 55 14.48 -5.58 16.00
C GLU A 55 13.23 -4.88 15.44
N GLY A 56 12.35 -4.40 16.32
CA GLY A 56 11.17 -3.61 16.00
C GLY A 56 11.44 -2.11 15.88
N MET A 57 12.70 -1.68 15.86
CA MET A 57 13.12 -0.27 15.80
C MET A 57 12.65 0.58 17.00
N GLN A 58 12.29 -0.05 18.12
CA GLN A 58 11.91 0.64 19.35
C GLN A 58 13.13 0.93 20.22
N LEU A 59 13.15 2.11 20.84
CA LEU A 59 14.20 2.46 21.78
C LEU A 59 14.00 1.74 23.11
N LEU A 60 14.98 0.96 23.52
CA LEU A 60 14.99 0.25 24.79
C LEU A 60 15.29 1.23 25.93
N ARG A 61 14.47 1.19 26.96
CA ARG A 61 14.55 2.10 28.10
C ARG A 61 15.86 1.93 28.86
N GLN A 62 16.24 0.68 29.14
CA GLN A 62 17.45 0.38 29.89
C GLN A 62 18.70 0.90 29.18
N GLY A 63 18.87 0.58 27.89
CA GLY A 63 20.03 1.05 27.13
C GLY A 63 20.09 2.57 26.98
N THR A 64 18.92 3.22 26.84
CA THR A 64 18.84 4.69 26.81
C THR A 64 19.26 5.30 28.15
N LEU A 65 18.79 4.77 29.28
CA LEU A 65 19.14 5.25 30.62
C LEU A 65 20.64 5.05 30.92
N GLU A 66 21.22 3.92 30.52
CA GLU A 66 22.66 3.64 30.67
C GLU A 66 23.51 4.61 29.84
N THR A 67 23.08 4.94 28.62
CA THR A 67 23.74 5.94 27.77
C THR A 67 23.65 7.33 28.39
N LEU A 68 22.47 7.75 28.89
CA LEU A 68 22.29 9.06 29.54
C LEU A 68 23.12 9.21 30.82
N ARG A 69 23.28 8.14 31.61
CA ARG A 69 24.16 8.12 32.80
C ARG A 69 25.62 8.33 32.39
N ALA A 70 26.10 7.58 31.40
CA ALA A 70 27.47 7.73 30.90
C ALA A 70 27.74 9.14 30.30
N MET A 71 26.75 9.73 29.62
CA MET A 71 26.81 11.12 29.16
C MET A 71 26.89 12.11 30.32
N SER A 72 26.12 11.89 31.41
CA SER A 72 26.14 12.73 32.60
C SER A 72 27.52 12.69 33.28
N ASP A 73 28.04 11.49 33.52
CA ASP A 73 29.37 11.29 34.11
C ASP A 73 30.46 11.97 33.29
N ARG A 74 30.36 11.89 31.96
CA ARG A 74 31.31 12.54 31.06
C ARG A 74 31.15 14.06 31.02
N ALA A 75 29.93 14.58 31.07
CA ALA A 75 29.67 16.01 31.15
C ALA A 75 30.20 16.60 32.47
N TYR A 76 30.10 15.86 33.59
CA TYR A 76 30.72 16.21 34.86
C TYR A 76 32.25 16.29 34.78
N GLN A 77 32.89 15.27 34.19
CA GLN A 77 34.35 15.25 34.00
C GLN A 77 34.87 16.39 33.12
N VAL A 78 34.05 16.89 32.19
CA VAL A 78 34.41 18.04 31.33
C VAL A 78 34.15 19.37 32.03
N ALA A 79 33.17 19.43 32.94
CA ALA A 79 32.80 20.63 33.68
C ALA A 79 33.67 20.89 34.92
N GLU A 80 34.28 19.85 35.51
CA GLU A 80 35.25 20.01 36.58
C GLU A 80 36.67 20.25 36.02
N PRO A 81 37.26 21.46 36.17
CA PRO A 81 38.68 21.61 35.88
C PRO A 81 39.46 20.75 36.88
N ALA A 82 40.36 19.91 36.36
CA ALA A 82 41.21 19.04 37.17
C ALA A 82 41.88 19.86 38.30
N ARG A 83 41.40 19.70 39.54
CA ARG A 83 42.12 20.22 40.70
C ARG A 83 43.38 19.39 40.88
N ALA A 84 44.51 20.06 40.95
CA ALA A 84 45.75 19.39 41.28
C ALA A 84 45.62 18.76 42.68
N ARG A 85 46.04 17.49 42.82
CA ARG A 85 45.89 16.66 44.04
C ARG A 85 46.34 17.34 45.35
N TRP A 86 47.22 18.34 45.27
CA TRP A 86 47.69 19.10 46.42
C TRP A 86 46.65 20.09 46.99
N VAL A 87 45.68 20.54 46.20
CA VAL A 87 44.61 21.45 46.65
C VAL A 87 43.60 20.72 47.55
N ASP A 88 43.28 19.47 47.23
CA ASP A 88 42.39 18.63 48.04
C ASP A 88 43.06 18.12 49.32
N ALA A 89 44.37 17.87 49.27
CA ALA A 89 45.16 17.50 50.45
C ALA A 89 45.24 18.63 51.50
N LEU A 90 45.15 19.89 51.07
CA LEU A 90 45.28 21.06 51.95
C LEU A 90 43.94 21.64 52.43
N LYS A 91 42.79 21.09 52.01
CA LYS A 91 41.44 21.59 52.37
C LYS A 91 41.27 23.11 52.24
N LEU A 92 41.96 23.75 51.29
CA LEU A 92 41.89 25.20 51.10
C LEU A 92 40.74 25.56 50.15
N GLY A 93 39.71 26.22 50.71
CA GLY A 93 38.63 26.88 49.98
C GLY A 93 37.22 26.40 50.35
N PRO A 94 36.20 27.27 50.31
CA PRO A 94 34.83 26.88 50.60
C PRO A 94 34.37 25.79 49.61
N ARG A 95 33.64 24.79 50.12
CA ARG A 95 32.88 23.83 49.29
C ARG A 95 31.81 24.63 48.55
N ALA A 96 32.16 25.15 47.38
CA ALA A 96 31.19 25.69 46.44
C ALA A 96 30.13 24.60 46.21
N HIS A 97 28.86 24.93 46.45
CA HIS A 97 27.77 24.07 46.04
C HIS A 97 27.93 23.80 44.54
N PRO A 98 27.87 22.54 44.07
CA PRO A 98 28.01 22.25 42.66
C PRO A 98 26.84 22.91 41.94
N VAL A 99 27.11 24.03 41.28
CA VAL A 99 26.21 24.59 40.27
C VAL A 99 26.18 23.53 39.18
N MET A 100 25.14 22.70 39.17
CA MET A 100 24.96 21.74 38.08
C MET A 100 24.97 22.54 36.78
N PRO A 101 25.90 22.25 35.84
CA PRO A 101 25.85 22.85 34.52
C PRO A 101 24.46 22.58 33.92
N ASP A 102 23.88 23.58 33.27
CA ASP A 102 22.58 23.50 32.57
C ASP A 102 22.43 22.23 31.70
N THR A 103 23.52 21.72 31.15
CA THR A 103 23.61 20.50 30.34
C THR A 103 23.41 19.22 31.16
N VAL A 104 23.97 19.16 32.36
CA VAL A 104 23.83 18.04 33.31
C VAL A 104 22.41 18.01 33.89
N ALA A 105 21.82 19.18 34.15
CA ALA A 105 20.43 19.28 34.62
C ALA A 105 19.43 18.71 33.58
N ILE A 106 19.69 18.92 32.27
CA ILE A 106 18.88 18.34 31.19
C ILE A 106 18.97 16.80 31.21
N LEU A 107 20.18 16.25 31.32
CA LEU A 107 20.43 14.79 31.34
C LEU A 107 19.79 14.12 32.57
N HIS A 108 19.92 14.72 33.75
CA HIS A 108 19.32 14.18 34.99
C HIS A 108 17.79 14.23 34.97
N ASN A 109 17.21 15.34 34.49
CA ASN A 109 15.77 15.46 34.40
C ASN A 109 15.19 14.44 33.41
N LEU A 110 15.83 14.31 32.24
CA LEU A 110 15.42 13.31 31.26
C LEU A 110 15.55 11.89 31.80
N SER A 111 16.67 11.55 32.46
CA SER A 111 16.88 10.22 33.05
C SER A 111 15.83 9.89 34.12
N ARG A 112 15.45 10.86 34.96
CA ARG A 112 14.39 10.70 35.96
C ARG A 112 13.05 10.42 35.30
N GLN A 113 12.68 11.23 34.31
CA GLN A 113 11.41 11.10 33.60
C GLN A 113 11.29 9.79 32.81
N LEU A 114 12.40 9.28 32.26
CA LEU A 114 12.41 7.98 31.58
C LEU A 114 12.44 6.80 32.57
N ALA A 115 12.94 6.98 33.80
CA ALA A 115 12.93 5.93 34.82
C ALA A 115 11.55 5.71 35.47
N GLU A 116 10.64 6.68 35.34
CA GLU A 116 9.25 6.59 35.84
C GLU A 116 8.35 5.71 34.95
N GLY A 117 8.78 5.38 33.73
CA GLY A 117 8.01 4.52 32.81
C GLY A 117 8.07 3.03 33.18
N SER A 118 6.99 2.30 32.90
CA SER A 118 6.81 0.89 33.31
C SER A 118 7.15 -0.15 32.23
N GLY A 119 7.32 0.24 30.97
CA GLY A 119 7.60 -0.67 29.84
C GLY A 119 9.10 -0.88 29.56
N GLU A 120 9.45 -1.96 28.87
CA GLU A 120 10.83 -2.24 28.43
C GLU A 120 11.31 -1.25 27.35
N SER A 121 10.41 -0.84 26.45
CA SER A 121 10.64 0.18 25.42
C SER A 121 10.11 1.54 25.83
N LEU A 122 10.62 2.61 25.20
CA LEU A 122 10.13 3.97 25.35
C LEU A 122 8.80 4.17 24.62
N ASP A 123 7.85 4.85 25.26
CA ASP A 123 6.58 5.22 24.65
C ASP A 123 6.71 6.44 23.71
N ILE A 124 5.61 6.77 23.01
CA ILE A 124 5.60 7.87 22.03
C ILE A 124 5.94 9.24 22.65
N ARG A 125 5.52 9.52 23.90
CA ARG A 125 5.80 10.79 24.59
C ARG A 125 7.23 10.84 25.09
N GLU A 126 7.75 9.72 25.57
CA GLU A 126 9.11 9.56 26.02
C GLU A 126 10.11 9.71 24.87
N CYS A 127 9.82 9.12 23.71
CA CYS A 127 10.62 9.31 22.48
C CYS A 127 10.62 10.78 22.02
N ALA A 128 9.45 11.43 22.00
CA ALA A 128 9.34 12.85 21.67
C ALA A 128 10.15 13.73 22.65
N ARG A 129 10.11 13.40 23.94
CA ARG A 129 10.80 14.14 24.99
C ARG A 129 12.32 13.94 24.93
N LEU A 130 12.78 12.69 24.81
CA LEU A 130 14.19 12.35 24.59
C LEU A 130 14.73 13.15 23.42
N SER A 131 14.03 13.10 22.29
CA SER A 131 14.44 13.76 21.07
C SER A 131 14.59 15.28 21.23
N LEU A 132 13.57 15.97 21.74
CA LEU A 132 13.59 17.43 21.94
C LEU A 132 14.60 17.89 23.00
N GLN A 133 14.80 17.11 24.08
CA GLN A 133 15.77 17.46 25.12
C GLN A 133 17.21 17.23 24.64
N MET A 134 17.46 16.21 23.82
CA MET A 134 18.77 15.98 23.22
C MET A 134 19.11 17.03 22.15
N GLU A 135 18.14 17.49 21.34
CA GLU A 135 18.35 18.66 20.45
C GLU A 135 18.72 19.91 21.25
N LYS A 136 18.01 20.17 22.35
CA LYS A 136 18.29 21.28 23.25
C LYS A 136 19.68 21.16 23.89
N LEU A 137 20.08 19.96 24.27
CA LEU A 137 21.40 19.67 24.84
C LEU A 137 22.51 19.92 23.81
N ALA A 138 22.35 19.41 22.58
CA ALA A 138 23.29 19.63 21.49
C ALA A 138 23.54 21.12 21.22
N GLY A 139 22.46 21.93 21.17
CA GLY A 139 22.56 23.38 20.97
C GLY A 139 23.23 24.16 22.11
N LYS A 140 23.35 23.57 23.31
CA LYS A 140 24.05 24.15 24.46
C LYS A 140 25.50 23.69 24.61
N LEU A 141 25.89 22.63 23.90
CA LEU A 141 27.23 22.07 23.95
C LEU A 141 28.13 22.72 22.88
N PRO A 142 29.47 22.75 23.07
CA PRO A 142 30.38 23.28 22.07
C PRO A 142 30.25 22.56 20.72
N THR A 143 30.13 23.32 19.64
CA THR A 143 29.98 22.79 18.27
C THR A 143 31.18 21.91 17.91
N GLY A 144 30.92 20.68 17.48
CA GLY A 144 31.95 19.71 17.13
C GLY A 144 32.51 18.89 18.29
N SER A 145 31.99 19.07 19.52
CA SER A 145 32.32 18.16 20.64
C SER A 145 31.66 16.77 20.46
N PRO A 146 32.32 15.67 20.89
CA PRO A 146 31.73 14.32 20.81
C PRO A 146 30.39 14.20 21.54
N LEU A 147 30.21 14.94 22.65
CA LEU A 147 28.94 15.00 23.40
C LEU A 147 27.84 15.73 22.63
N ALA A 148 28.15 16.82 21.92
CA ALA A 148 27.18 17.49 21.05
C ALA A 148 26.76 16.56 19.90
N GLU A 149 27.73 15.91 19.24
CA GLU A 149 27.45 14.96 18.16
C GLU A 149 26.62 13.76 18.64
N LEU A 150 26.92 13.20 19.81
CA LEU A 150 26.13 12.12 20.40
C LEU A 150 24.71 12.58 20.73
N SER A 151 24.55 13.80 21.27
CA SER A 151 23.24 14.38 21.57
C SER A 151 22.40 14.58 20.29
N GLU A 152 23.00 15.09 19.20
CA GLU A 152 22.32 15.24 17.90
C GLU A 152 21.85 13.88 17.33
N ARG A 153 22.67 12.84 17.46
CA ARG A 153 22.36 11.51 16.92
C ARG A 153 21.32 10.77 17.76
N LEU A 154 21.39 10.86 19.09
CA LEU A 154 20.35 10.36 19.98
C LEU A 154 19.04 11.13 19.79
N ALA A 155 19.10 12.43 19.50
CA ALA A 155 17.93 13.20 19.14
C ALA A 155 17.24 12.67 17.89
N LEU A 156 18.01 12.39 16.83
CA LEU A 156 17.50 11.81 15.60
C LEU A 156 16.93 10.40 15.81
N GLN A 157 17.61 9.53 16.57
CA GLN A 157 17.06 8.21 16.90
C GLN A 157 15.76 8.30 17.69
N GLY A 158 15.69 9.20 18.68
CA GLY A 158 14.44 9.51 19.40
C GLY A 158 13.33 10.04 18.48
N GLN A 159 13.70 10.83 17.45
CA GLN A 159 12.76 11.34 16.47
C GLN A 159 12.25 10.23 15.54
N ALA A 160 13.12 9.34 15.07
CA ALA A 160 12.73 8.21 14.23
C ALA A 160 11.83 7.22 15.01
N ALA A 161 12.20 6.87 16.25
CA ALA A 161 11.38 6.03 17.12
C ALA A 161 10.01 6.67 17.41
N TRP A 162 9.98 7.98 17.69
CA TRP A 162 8.73 8.73 17.80
C TRP A 162 7.90 8.64 16.50
N ALA A 163 8.51 8.86 15.33
CA ALA A 163 7.80 8.87 14.05
C ALA A 163 7.20 7.49 13.73
N GLN A 164 7.86 6.41 14.13
CA GLN A 164 7.34 5.05 14.00
C GLN A 164 6.13 4.80 14.92
N LEU A 165 6.24 5.15 16.20
CA LEU A 165 5.13 5.01 17.15
C LEU A 165 3.95 5.91 16.74
N ALA A 166 4.23 7.12 16.27
CA ALA A 166 3.23 8.05 15.74
C ALA A 166 2.57 7.51 14.46
N ARG A 167 3.32 6.85 13.57
CA ARG A 167 2.77 6.16 12.40
C ARG A 167 1.89 4.99 12.81
N ALA A 168 2.33 4.15 13.75
CA ALA A 168 1.51 3.03 14.25
C ALA A 168 0.21 3.53 14.89
N GLU A 169 0.26 4.61 15.68
CA GLU A 169 -0.94 5.25 16.24
C GLU A 169 -1.82 5.86 15.12
N ALA A 170 -1.22 6.43 14.06
CA ALA A 170 -1.93 6.90 12.89
C ALA A 170 -2.66 5.77 12.17
N GLU A 171 -2.01 4.64 11.94
CA GLU A 171 -2.62 3.45 11.34
C GLU A 171 -3.80 2.97 12.17
N THR A 172 -3.64 2.81 13.49
CA THR A 172 -4.75 2.40 14.38
C THR A 172 -5.96 3.36 14.34
N GLN A 173 -5.73 4.66 14.16
CA GLN A 173 -6.82 5.65 14.07
C GLN A 173 -7.44 5.76 12.68
N LEU A 174 -6.64 5.55 11.63
CA LEU A 174 -7.07 5.66 10.23
C LEU A 174 -7.74 4.38 9.75
N LEU A 175 -7.31 3.20 10.18
CA LEU A 175 -7.86 1.92 9.75
C LEU A 175 -9.39 1.87 9.89
N PRO A 176 -10.02 2.19 11.05
CA PRO A 176 -11.47 2.19 11.16
C PRO A 176 -12.17 3.19 10.23
N GLN A 177 -11.48 4.27 9.82
CA GLN A 177 -12.03 5.27 8.90
C GLN A 177 -12.04 4.77 7.45
N PHE A 178 -11.12 3.86 7.08
CA PHE A 178 -11.00 3.34 5.72
C PHE A 178 -11.47 1.89 5.56
N GLU A 179 -11.76 1.19 6.66
CA GLU A 179 -12.25 -0.20 6.67
C GLU A 179 -13.52 -0.39 5.81
N HIS A 180 -14.35 0.64 5.66
CA HIS A 180 -15.49 0.57 4.75
C HIS A 180 -15.09 0.34 3.28
N TYR A 181 -13.90 0.79 2.85
CA TYR A 181 -13.36 0.49 1.52
C TYR A 181 -12.85 -0.94 1.39
N ASP A 182 -12.81 -1.75 2.44
CA ASP A 182 -12.58 -3.20 2.31
C ASP A 182 -13.84 -3.94 1.84
N ARG A 183 -14.97 -3.23 1.68
CA ARG A 183 -16.19 -3.76 1.06
C ARG A 183 -16.22 -3.42 -0.43
N PRO A 184 -16.15 -4.42 -1.32
CA PRO A 184 -16.26 -4.26 -2.77
C PRO A 184 -17.45 -3.39 -3.19
N GLY A 185 -17.22 -2.42 -4.08
CA GLY A 185 -18.25 -1.49 -4.58
C GLY A 185 -18.48 -0.22 -3.74
N THR A 186 -17.74 -0.03 -2.65
CA THR A 186 -17.75 1.22 -1.87
C THR A 186 -16.92 2.28 -2.58
N GLY A 187 -17.32 3.56 -2.48
CA GLY A 187 -16.63 4.64 -3.18
C GLY A 187 -16.90 6.02 -2.61
N SER A 188 -16.01 6.96 -2.90
CA SER A 188 -16.26 8.39 -2.73
C SER A 188 -15.62 9.17 -3.87
N GLU A 189 -16.29 10.23 -4.28
CA GLU A 189 -15.80 11.15 -5.31
C GLU A 189 -15.98 12.58 -4.85
N LYS A 190 -15.01 13.43 -5.20
CA LYS A 190 -15.11 14.88 -5.15
C LYS A 190 -14.80 15.41 -6.53
N HIS A 191 -15.66 16.27 -7.04
CA HIS A 191 -15.55 16.83 -8.37
C HIS A 191 -15.81 18.33 -8.35
N ALA A 192 -15.19 19.03 -9.29
CA ALA A 192 -15.44 20.43 -9.59
C ALA A 192 -15.25 20.67 -11.08
N GLY A 193 -16.05 21.56 -11.65
CA GLY A 193 -16.09 21.75 -13.09
C GLY A 193 -16.69 23.09 -13.47
N VAL A 194 -16.36 23.49 -14.69
CA VAL A 194 -16.79 24.74 -15.31
C VAL A 194 -17.38 24.41 -16.67
N SER A 195 -18.51 25.02 -17.01
CA SER A 195 -19.14 24.88 -18.30
C SER A 195 -19.53 26.23 -18.88
N VAL A 196 -19.45 26.33 -20.21
CA VAL A 196 -19.88 27.49 -20.99
C VAL A 196 -20.78 26.98 -22.11
N GLY A 197 -21.94 27.61 -22.27
CA GLY A 197 -22.90 27.22 -23.30
C GLY A 197 -23.63 28.41 -23.91
N VAL A 198 -24.29 28.16 -25.03
CA VAL A 198 -25.16 29.10 -25.72
C VAL A 198 -26.54 28.48 -25.86
N GLY A 199 -27.57 29.23 -25.47
CA GLY A 199 -28.97 28.87 -25.67
C GLY A 199 -29.60 29.73 -26.76
N LEU A 200 -30.33 29.10 -27.68
CA LEU A 200 -31.15 29.76 -28.71
C LEU A 200 -32.61 29.37 -28.50
N GLY A 201 -33.50 30.33 -28.28
CA GLY A 201 -34.92 30.10 -28.00
C GLY A 201 -35.85 30.96 -28.85
N LEU A 202 -36.93 30.36 -29.35
CA LEU A 202 -38.03 31.05 -30.06
C LEU A 202 -39.32 30.96 -29.22
N GLY A 203 -39.77 32.08 -28.66
CA GLY A 203 -41.09 32.21 -28.02
C GLY A 203 -41.23 33.37 -27.02
N GLU A 204 -42.33 34.13 -27.09
CA GLU A 204 -42.80 35.03 -26.02
C GLU A 204 -43.55 34.22 -24.96
N GLY A 205 -43.27 34.44 -23.68
CA GLY A 205 -44.11 33.94 -22.57
C GLY A 205 -43.86 32.49 -22.09
N GLY A 206 -42.70 31.89 -22.35
CA GLY A 206 -42.30 30.61 -21.73
C GLY A 206 -42.81 29.33 -22.41
N ALA A 207 -43.57 29.45 -23.50
CA ALA A 207 -43.90 28.35 -24.41
C ALA A 207 -43.13 28.52 -25.73
N GLY A 208 -42.06 27.74 -25.92
CA GLY A 208 -41.17 27.87 -27.08
C GLY A 208 -40.10 26.78 -27.16
N ALA A 209 -39.54 26.58 -28.36
CA ALA A 209 -38.43 25.64 -28.57
C ALA A 209 -37.10 26.32 -28.19
N LYS A 210 -36.33 25.73 -27.26
CA LYS A 210 -34.98 26.13 -26.87
C LYS A 210 -33.99 25.05 -27.33
N ALA A 211 -33.05 25.43 -28.18
CA ALA A 211 -31.83 24.68 -28.43
C ALA A 211 -30.72 25.16 -27.50
N THR A 212 -29.91 24.23 -26.98
CA THR A 212 -28.77 24.54 -26.10
C THR A 212 -27.55 23.78 -26.58
N PHE A 213 -26.40 24.45 -26.61
CA PHE A 213 -25.09 23.84 -26.80
C PHE A 213 -24.20 24.22 -25.61
N SER A 214 -23.48 23.28 -25.02
CA SER A 214 -22.54 23.54 -23.94
C SER A 214 -21.27 22.70 -24.06
N VAL A 215 -20.16 23.27 -23.58
CA VAL A 215 -18.88 22.57 -23.41
C VAL A 215 -18.44 22.72 -21.96
N GLY A 216 -17.98 21.63 -21.36
CA GLY A 216 -17.57 21.55 -19.97
C GLY A 216 -16.16 20.98 -19.80
N LEU A 217 -15.49 21.40 -18.73
CA LEU A 217 -14.28 20.79 -18.20
C LEU A 217 -14.50 20.43 -16.73
N ASP A 218 -14.21 19.18 -16.39
CA ASP A 218 -14.38 18.65 -15.03
C ASP A 218 -13.05 18.09 -14.49
N TRP A 219 -12.84 18.28 -13.19
CA TRP A 219 -11.77 17.66 -12.41
C TRP A 219 -12.37 16.86 -11.26
N GLY A 220 -12.00 15.58 -11.16
CA GLY A 220 -12.38 14.70 -10.08
C GLY A 220 -11.20 14.14 -9.30
N ARG A 221 -11.46 13.83 -8.03
CA ARG A 221 -10.66 12.92 -7.21
C ARG A 221 -11.60 11.91 -6.58
N SER A 222 -11.34 10.63 -6.77
CA SER A 222 -12.12 9.57 -6.14
C SER A 222 -11.25 8.54 -5.46
N MET A 223 -11.89 7.79 -4.57
CA MET A 223 -11.37 6.58 -3.99
C MET A 223 -12.48 5.55 -4.06
N ASP A 224 -12.21 4.38 -4.62
CA ASP A 224 -13.21 3.32 -4.80
C ASP A 224 -12.58 1.95 -4.59
N ASN A 225 -13.42 0.98 -4.24
CA ASN A 225 -13.06 -0.44 -4.19
C ASN A 225 -13.77 -1.18 -5.31
N ASP A 226 -13.01 -1.88 -6.14
CA ASP A 226 -13.58 -2.66 -7.23
C ASP A 226 -14.18 -3.99 -6.75
N ASP A 227 -14.83 -4.73 -7.65
CA ASP A 227 -15.48 -5.97 -7.25
C ASP A 227 -14.52 -7.13 -6.91
N GLU A 228 -13.22 -7.00 -7.14
CA GLU A 228 -12.24 -7.99 -6.66
C GLU A 228 -11.85 -7.74 -5.20
N GLY A 229 -11.78 -6.46 -4.81
CA GLY A 229 -11.28 -6.03 -3.51
C GLY A 229 -10.13 -5.02 -3.60
N PHE A 230 -9.69 -4.64 -4.80
CA PHE A 230 -8.64 -3.63 -4.97
C PHE A 230 -9.18 -2.24 -4.67
N VAL A 231 -8.38 -1.47 -3.95
CA VAL A 231 -8.67 -0.06 -3.64
C VAL A 231 -7.92 0.81 -4.64
N PHE A 232 -8.64 1.71 -5.31
CA PHE A 232 -8.07 2.67 -6.24
C PHE A 232 -8.18 4.07 -5.68
N GLN A 233 -7.10 4.84 -5.82
CA GLN A 233 -7.15 6.30 -5.72
C GLN A 233 -7.06 6.89 -7.11
N ASN A 234 -8.01 7.73 -7.48
CA ASN A 234 -8.20 8.20 -8.84
C ASN A 234 -8.11 9.73 -8.91
N LYS A 235 -7.49 10.23 -9.97
CA LYS A 235 -7.53 11.65 -10.36
C LYS A 235 -7.98 11.74 -11.81
N SER A 236 -9.12 12.36 -12.05
CA SER A 236 -9.77 12.39 -13.36
C SER A 236 -9.85 13.80 -13.92
N HIS A 237 -9.61 13.93 -15.22
CA HIS A 237 -9.86 15.14 -15.98
C HIS A 237 -10.79 14.79 -17.13
N ALA A 238 -11.90 15.51 -17.26
CA ALA A 238 -12.86 15.25 -18.33
C ALA A 238 -13.18 16.52 -19.12
N ALA A 239 -13.46 16.32 -20.40
CA ALA A 239 -14.05 17.31 -21.27
C ALA A 239 -15.37 16.77 -21.80
N SER A 240 -16.41 17.59 -21.79
CA SER A 240 -17.75 17.22 -22.25
C SER A 240 -18.28 18.24 -23.25
N ALA A 241 -19.10 17.78 -24.18
CA ALA A 241 -19.86 18.61 -25.09
C ALA A 241 -21.29 18.08 -25.17
N ALA A 242 -22.27 18.94 -24.95
CA ALA A 242 -23.68 18.57 -24.98
C ALA A 242 -24.46 19.49 -25.92
N ALA A 243 -25.40 18.91 -26.66
CA ALA A 243 -26.36 19.59 -27.48
C ALA A 243 -27.77 19.08 -27.17
N GLY A 244 -28.75 19.97 -27.03
CA GLY A 244 -30.10 19.58 -26.69
C GLY A 244 -31.15 20.51 -27.29
N VAL A 245 -32.34 19.98 -27.48
CA VAL A 245 -33.53 20.72 -27.93
C VAL A 245 -34.66 20.39 -26.96
N LYS A 246 -35.32 21.42 -26.44
CA LYS A 246 -36.51 21.32 -25.58
C LYS A 246 -37.62 22.17 -26.18
N GLY A 247 -38.76 21.59 -26.51
CA GLY A 247 -39.94 22.28 -27.02
C GLY A 247 -41.20 21.82 -26.29
N GLY A 248 -42.20 22.70 -26.13
CA GLY A 248 -43.44 22.34 -25.45
C GLY A 248 -44.57 23.31 -25.73
N VAL A 249 -45.80 22.79 -25.67
CA VAL A 249 -47.06 23.55 -25.78
C VAL A 249 -47.96 23.11 -24.62
N GLY A 250 -48.32 24.03 -23.72
CA GLY A 250 -49.12 23.73 -22.52
C GLY A 250 -48.38 22.84 -21.50
N ILE A 251 -49.07 21.87 -20.90
CA ILE A 251 -48.51 20.90 -19.92
C ILE A 251 -47.67 19.78 -20.55
N ALA A 252 -47.48 19.81 -21.88
CA ALA A 252 -46.72 18.82 -22.61
C ALA A 252 -45.35 19.37 -23.04
N SER A 253 -44.28 18.60 -22.80
CA SER A 253 -42.92 18.94 -23.22
C SER A 253 -42.23 17.75 -23.91
N LEU A 254 -41.52 18.04 -24.99
CA LEU A 254 -40.62 17.13 -25.68
C LEU A 254 -39.20 17.68 -25.53
N SER A 255 -38.27 16.83 -25.13
CA SER A 255 -36.86 17.17 -25.09
C SER A 255 -36.02 16.05 -25.66
N GLY A 256 -34.96 16.38 -26.38
CA GLY A 256 -33.96 15.43 -26.83
C GLY A 256 -32.57 16.05 -26.76
N GLY A 257 -31.56 15.22 -26.55
CA GLY A 257 -30.19 15.69 -26.42
C GLY A 257 -29.17 14.61 -26.76
N VAL A 258 -27.96 15.07 -27.07
CA VAL A 258 -26.77 14.26 -27.33
C VAL A 258 -25.64 14.84 -26.51
N GLU A 259 -24.88 13.98 -25.83
CA GLU A 259 -23.71 14.36 -25.04
C GLU A 259 -22.52 13.47 -25.41
N GLY A 260 -21.36 14.08 -25.61
CA GLY A 260 -20.07 13.40 -25.70
C GLY A 260 -19.19 13.78 -24.52
N LYS A 261 -18.50 12.81 -23.93
CA LYS A 261 -17.55 13.01 -22.83
C LYS A 261 -16.28 12.20 -23.07
N VAL A 262 -15.12 12.84 -22.90
CA VAL A 262 -13.82 12.17 -22.86
C VAL A 262 -13.22 12.41 -21.49
N GLN A 263 -12.76 11.35 -20.83
CA GLN A 263 -12.20 11.41 -19.49
C GLN A 263 -10.88 10.65 -19.44
N LYS A 264 -9.83 11.31 -18.93
CA LYS A 264 -8.57 10.66 -18.58
C LYS A 264 -8.46 10.56 -17.06
N THR A 265 -8.28 9.36 -16.54
CA THR A 265 -8.10 9.09 -15.11
C THR A 265 -6.73 8.50 -14.87
N ARG A 266 -5.94 9.10 -13.98
CA ARG A 266 -4.73 8.46 -13.44
C ARG A 266 -5.08 7.78 -12.12
N TYR A 267 -4.73 6.50 -12.00
CA TYR A 267 -5.04 5.71 -10.82
C TYR A 267 -3.78 5.23 -10.09
N TRP A 268 -3.94 4.97 -8.81
CA TRP A 268 -3.00 4.23 -7.96
C TRP A 268 -3.75 3.07 -7.33
N GLU A 269 -3.21 1.86 -7.47
CA GLU A 269 -3.84 0.62 -7.04
C GLU A 269 -3.23 0.12 -5.73
N TYR A 270 -4.09 -0.31 -4.81
CA TYR A 270 -3.73 -0.86 -3.51
C TYR A 270 -4.46 -2.19 -3.30
N ASN A 271 -3.75 -3.18 -2.75
CA ASN A 271 -4.32 -4.51 -2.50
C ASN A 271 -5.54 -4.51 -1.56
N SER A 272 -5.62 -3.53 -0.64
CA SER A 272 -6.68 -3.42 0.37
C SER A 272 -6.71 -2.02 0.97
N ALA A 273 -7.74 -1.71 1.76
CA ALA A 273 -7.77 -0.46 2.53
C ALA A 273 -6.67 -0.45 3.60
N ARG A 274 -6.36 -1.63 4.17
CA ARG A 274 -5.22 -1.81 5.08
C ARG A 274 -3.90 -1.46 4.41
N ALA A 275 -3.66 -1.96 3.18
CA ALA A 275 -2.48 -1.60 2.41
C ALA A 275 -2.45 -0.09 2.10
N PHE A 276 -3.58 0.49 1.69
CA PHE A 276 -3.67 1.94 1.46
C PHE A 276 -3.28 2.77 2.69
N VAL A 277 -3.83 2.43 3.87
CA VAL A 277 -3.53 3.12 5.13
C VAL A 277 -2.07 2.89 5.51
N HIS A 278 -1.58 1.66 5.47
CA HIS A 278 -0.20 1.35 5.85
C HIS A 278 0.81 2.11 4.99
N LEU A 279 0.57 2.24 3.68
CA LEU A 279 1.49 2.89 2.73
C LEU A 279 1.36 4.43 2.69
N ASN A 280 0.33 5.01 3.33
CA ASN A 280 0.07 6.45 3.30
C ASN A 280 -0.21 7.07 4.67
N ALA A 281 -0.12 6.33 5.78
CA ALA A 281 -0.46 6.82 7.12
C ALA A 281 0.28 8.13 7.47
N GLU A 282 1.54 8.24 7.05
CA GLU A 282 2.38 9.40 7.26
C GLU A 282 1.99 10.63 6.43
N LYS A 283 1.28 10.44 5.31
CA LYS A 283 0.73 11.50 4.46
C LYS A 283 -0.68 11.91 4.90
N LEU A 284 -1.46 10.94 5.40
CA LEU A 284 -2.85 11.10 5.78
C LEU A 284 -3.03 11.76 7.15
N ARG A 285 -2.11 11.53 8.09
CA ARG A 285 -2.15 12.14 9.43
C ARG A 285 -1.05 13.19 9.60
N HIS A 286 -1.40 14.29 10.27
CA HIS A 286 -0.42 15.25 10.74
C HIS A 286 0.13 14.79 12.10
N GLY A 287 1.45 14.77 12.25
CA GLY A 287 2.11 14.53 13.54
C GLY A 287 3.37 15.38 13.73
N SER A 288 3.59 15.85 14.95
CA SER A 288 4.87 16.43 15.38
C SER A 288 5.18 16.08 16.84
N ARG A 289 6.46 15.97 17.21
CA ARG A 289 6.89 15.67 18.59
C ARG A 289 6.34 16.67 19.61
N ARG A 290 6.22 17.94 19.22
CA ARG A 290 5.72 19.02 20.08
C ARG A 290 4.21 18.92 20.33
N ASP A 291 3.44 18.51 19.33
CA ASP A 291 2.01 18.26 19.46
C ASP A 291 1.74 17.06 20.38
N THR A 292 2.54 15.99 20.27
CA THR A 292 2.47 14.80 21.15
C THR A 292 2.65 15.14 22.64
N LEU A 293 3.48 16.14 22.95
CA LEU A 293 3.71 16.61 24.33
C LEU A 293 2.70 17.67 24.79
N GLY A 294 1.73 18.06 23.95
CA GLY A 294 0.73 19.09 24.29
C GLY A 294 1.31 20.50 24.38
N VAL A 295 2.49 20.76 23.82
CA VAL A 295 3.22 22.03 23.94
C VAL A 295 2.73 23.08 22.91
N GLY A 296 1.80 22.73 22.02
CA GLY A 296 1.23 23.63 21.03
C GLY A 296 -0.30 23.72 21.07
N ALA A 297 -0.85 24.68 21.83
CA ALA A 297 -2.10 25.42 21.53
C ALA A 297 -2.59 26.33 22.69
N ARG A 298 -1.80 27.33 23.13
CA ARG A 298 -2.34 28.44 23.95
C ARG A 298 -1.93 29.86 23.54
N ALA A 299 -1.34 30.06 22.36
CA ALA A 299 -1.09 31.42 21.88
C ALA A 299 -1.54 31.55 20.42
N ALA A 300 -2.42 32.52 20.15
CA ALA A 300 -2.91 32.91 18.82
C ALA A 300 -1.76 33.20 17.81
N VAL A 301 -0.55 33.45 18.30
CA VAL A 301 0.68 33.63 17.51
C VAL A 301 1.14 32.31 16.84
N GLY A 302 0.80 31.14 17.38
CA GLY A 302 1.17 29.83 16.81
C GLY A 302 0.49 29.50 15.48
N ALA A 303 -0.69 30.07 15.22
CA ALA A 303 -1.39 29.93 13.95
C ALA A 303 -0.74 30.79 12.85
N LEU A 304 -0.19 31.96 13.20
CA LEU A 304 0.53 32.85 12.27
C LEU A 304 1.93 32.32 11.92
N ILE A 305 2.61 31.65 12.85
CA ILE A 305 3.93 31.03 12.57
C ILE A 305 3.80 29.82 11.62
N ARG A 306 2.67 29.10 11.63
CA ARG A 306 2.37 28.01 10.68
C ARG A 306 2.28 28.49 9.21
N LEU A 307 2.01 29.77 8.97
CA LEU A 307 1.85 30.33 7.63
C LEU A 307 3.16 30.80 6.96
N PHE A 308 4.27 30.97 7.70
CA PHE A 308 5.45 31.71 7.19
C PHE A 308 6.82 31.01 7.33
N ARG A 309 6.91 29.73 7.71
CA ARG A 309 8.18 28.97 7.67
C ARG A 309 8.04 27.60 6.98
N PRO A 310 8.78 27.33 5.88
CA PRO A 310 8.85 25.99 5.30
C PRO A 310 9.52 25.05 6.33
N GLY A 311 8.81 24.00 6.76
CA GLY A 311 9.35 22.95 7.64
C GLY A 311 8.74 22.84 9.04
N HIS A 312 7.77 23.68 9.43
CA HIS A 312 7.00 23.48 10.66
C HIS A 312 5.57 23.07 10.35
N GLY A 313 5.21 21.83 10.74
CA GLY A 313 3.81 21.40 10.73
C GLY A 313 3.53 19.99 10.23
N ASN A 314 4.50 19.15 9.85
CA ASN A 314 4.23 17.70 9.75
C ASN A 314 5.55 16.92 9.74
N GLU A 315 6.11 16.64 10.92
CA GLU A 315 7.35 15.85 11.00
C GLU A 315 7.10 14.40 10.54
N LEU A 316 5.87 13.90 10.70
CA LEU A 316 5.49 12.54 10.31
C LEU A 316 5.60 12.31 8.80
N GLN A 317 5.30 13.30 7.96
CA GLN A 317 5.47 13.22 6.49
C GLN A 317 6.91 12.88 6.06
N HIS A 318 7.89 13.10 6.94
CA HIS A 318 9.28 12.75 6.68
C HIS A 318 9.68 11.39 7.26
N TYR A 319 8.73 10.54 7.66
CA TYR A 319 8.97 9.24 8.29
C TYR A 319 10.04 8.40 7.58
N HIS A 320 9.89 8.10 6.29
CA HIS A 320 10.88 7.29 5.56
C HIS A 320 12.27 7.92 5.54
N ARG A 321 12.33 9.25 5.41
CA ARG A 321 13.59 10.00 5.46
C ARG A 321 14.22 9.92 6.85
N LEU A 322 13.43 10.03 7.92
CA LEU A 322 13.88 9.96 9.31
C LEU A 322 14.36 8.55 9.67
N GLN A 323 13.64 7.51 9.27
CA GLN A 323 14.04 6.12 9.47
C GLN A 323 15.36 5.82 8.76
N GLN A 324 15.47 6.25 7.51
CA GLN A 324 16.72 6.11 6.77
C GLN A 324 17.86 6.90 7.44
N GLN A 325 17.62 8.16 7.84
CA GLN A 325 18.60 8.97 8.56
C GLN A 325 19.08 8.31 9.86
N ALA A 326 18.18 7.73 10.64
CA ALA A 326 18.53 7.02 11.87
C ALA A 326 19.34 5.75 11.57
N ALA A 327 18.95 4.99 10.54
CA ALA A 327 19.67 3.80 10.10
C ALA A 327 21.09 4.11 9.67
N ASP A 328 21.25 5.14 8.84
CA ASP A 328 22.57 5.55 8.36
C ASP A 328 23.47 5.95 9.55
N GLN A 329 22.93 6.67 10.53
CA GLN A 329 23.72 7.20 11.66
C GLN A 329 24.06 6.20 12.76
N GLN A 330 23.53 4.98 12.73
CA GLN A 330 23.68 4.00 13.80
C GLN A 330 25.13 3.55 14.01
N GLN A 331 25.88 3.30 12.94
CA GLN A 331 27.29 2.91 13.05
C GLN A 331 28.14 3.96 13.78
N ARG A 332 27.87 5.25 13.53
CA ARG A 332 28.56 6.35 14.19
C ARG A 332 28.14 6.50 15.65
N LEU A 333 26.87 6.23 15.92
CA LEU A 333 26.37 6.22 17.28
C LEU A 333 27.07 5.12 18.11
N GLY A 334 27.26 3.92 17.55
CA GLY A 334 28.05 2.87 18.20
C GLY A 334 29.51 3.26 18.45
N VAL A 335 30.15 4.02 17.54
CA VAL A 335 31.50 4.57 17.78
C VAL A 335 31.52 5.58 18.94
N LEU A 336 30.51 6.46 19.01
CA LEU A 336 30.41 7.46 20.08
C LEU A 336 30.06 6.83 21.44
N GLN A 337 29.30 5.74 21.44
CA GLN A 337 29.08 4.92 22.64
C GLN A 337 30.37 4.19 23.05
N GLY A 338 31.14 3.70 22.08
CA GLY A 338 32.51 3.19 22.31
C GLY A 338 33.41 4.19 23.02
N TRP A 339 33.32 5.47 22.64
CA TRP A 339 34.02 6.56 23.32
C TRP A 339 33.55 6.79 24.77
N LEU A 340 32.29 6.48 25.09
CA LEU A 340 31.77 6.45 26.46
C LEU A 340 32.12 5.16 27.24
N GLY A 341 32.83 4.21 26.63
CA GLY A 341 33.15 2.91 27.23
C GLY A 341 32.02 1.87 27.14
N GLN A 342 31.07 2.06 26.21
CA GLN A 342 29.94 1.16 25.95
C GLN A 342 30.09 0.49 24.58
N ARG A 343 29.67 -0.76 24.42
CA ARG A 343 29.61 -1.44 23.11
C ARG A 343 28.17 -1.48 22.64
N ASP A 344 27.92 -0.95 21.45
CA ASP A 344 26.61 -1.04 20.80
C ASP A 344 26.42 -2.44 20.23
N ALA A 345 25.39 -3.14 20.70
CA ALA A 345 24.95 -4.44 20.19
C ALA A 345 23.64 -4.35 19.39
N SER A 346 23.21 -3.13 19.06
CA SER A 346 21.97 -2.92 18.31
C SER A 346 22.13 -3.44 16.87
N SER A 347 21.11 -4.16 16.38
CA SER A 347 21.05 -4.61 14.98
C SER A 347 20.94 -3.41 14.04
N ALA A 348 21.60 -3.47 12.88
CA ALA A 348 21.50 -2.40 11.88
C ALA A 348 20.04 -2.20 11.46
N LEU A 349 19.54 -0.98 11.58
CA LEU A 349 18.18 -0.64 11.21
C LEU A 349 17.96 -0.94 9.72
N PRO A 350 16.87 -1.64 9.35
CA PRO A 350 16.47 -1.73 7.97
C PRO A 350 16.04 -0.33 7.51
N GLY A 351 16.80 0.26 6.59
CA GLY A 351 16.51 1.57 6.02
C GLY A 351 15.03 1.72 5.60
N GLY A 352 14.47 2.93 5.78
CA GLY A 352 13.07 3.21 5.50
C GLY A 352 12.71 3.00 4.04
N ARG A 353 12.11 1.84 3.72
CA ARG A 353 11.65 1.49 2.36
C ARG A 353 10.49 2.38 1.95
N ALA A 354 10.64 3.18 0.89
CA ALA A 354 9.50 3.80 0.23
C ALA A 354 8.88 2.76 -0.73
N PRO A 355 7.66 2.28 -0.47
CA PRO A 355 7.00 1.30 -1.34
C PRO A 355 6.67 1.93 -2.70
N VAL A 356 6.85 1.17 -3.78
CA VAL A 356 6.39 1.57 -5.12
C VAL A 356 4.95 1.09 -5.26
N VAL A 357 4.02 2.03 -5.44
CA VAL A 357 2.60 1.74 -5.64
C VAL A 357 2.33 1.62 -7.15
N PRO A 358 1.70 0.53 -7.62
CA PRO A 358 1.29 0.40 -9.03
C PRO A 358 0.40 1.57 -9.45
N SER A 359 0.59 2.06 -10.68
CA SER A 359 -0.20 3.16 -11.24
C SER A 359 -0.39 3.00 -12.73
N GLY A 360 -1.49 3.50 -13.27
CA GLY A 360 -1.78 3.49 -14.69
C GLY A 360 -2.69 4.64 -15.11
N ASP A 361 -3.00 4.67 -16.40
CA ASP A 361 -3.91 5.62 -17.02
C ASP A 361 -5.14 4.89 -17.58
N VAL A 362 -6.33 5.43 -17.33
CA VAL A 362 -7.61 5.01 -17.90
C VAL A 362 -8.10 6.12 -18.82
N LEU A 363 -8.48 5.76 -20.04
CA LEU A 363 -9.15 6.64 -20.99
C LEU A 363 -10.57 6.15 -21.18
N SER A 364 -11.55 6.99 -20.86
CA SER A 364 -12.97 6.76 -21.14
C SER A 364 -13.46 7.72 -22.23
N VAL A 365 -14.18 7.18 -23.20
CA VAL A 365 -14.91 7.92 -24.23
C VAL A 365 -16.36 7.48 -24.20
N LYS A 366 -17.26 8.41 -23.92
CA LYS A 366 -18.69 8.18 -23.76
C LYS A 366 -19.49 9.06 -24.71
N GLY A 367 -20.49 8.46 -25.35
CA GLY A 367 -21.53 9.17 -26.09
C GLY A 367 -22.90 8.77 -25.55
N SER A 368 -23.78 9.74 -25.32
CA SER A 368 -25.16 9.48 -24.90
C SER A 368 -26.15 10.23 -25.78
N ALA A 369 -27.33 9.64 -25.95
CA ALA A 369 -28.46 10.26 -26.62
C ALA A 369 -29.72 9.98 -25.80
N ASN A 370 -30.55 11.00 -25.63
CA ASN A 370 -31.82 10.88 -24.92
C ASN A 370 -32.95 11.57 -25.65
N ALA A 371 -34.16 11.03 -25.48
CA ALA A 371 -35.41 11.63 -25.91
C ALA A 371 -36.45 11.40 -24.82
N ARG A 372 -37.14 12.45 -24.41
CA ARG A 372 -38.14 12.43 -23.34
C ARG A 372 -39.36 13.24 -23.75
N ALA A 373 -40.54 12.63 -23.63
CA ALA A 373 -41.84 13.26 -23.73
C ALA A 373 -42.51 13.25 -22.36
N ALA A 374 -43.07 14.37 -21.93
CA ALA A 374 -43.81 14.48 -20.68
C ALA A 374 -45.15 15.19 -20.90
N ALA A 375 -46.23 14.67 -20.32
CA ALA A 375 -47.56 15.27 -20.34
C ALA A 375 -48.35 14.86 -19.09
N ALA A 376 -49.04 15.82 -18.45
CA ALA A 376 -50.02 15.57 -17.39
C ALA A 376 -49.56 14.60 -16.26
N GLY A 377 -48.35 14.81 -15.73
CA GLY A 377 -47.80 13.99 -14.63
C GLY A 377 -47.18 12.65 -15.07
N ALA A 378 -47.28 12.27 -16.34
CA ALA A 378 -46.59 11.14 -16.93
C ALA A 378 -45.40 11.60 -17.79
N SER A 379 -44.27 10.91 -17.71
CA SER A 379 -43.14 11.14 -18.61
C SER A 379 -42.61 9.82 -19.13
N ALA A 380 -42.51 9.69 -20.45
CA ALA A 380 -41.88 8.57 -21.13
C ALA A 380 -40.58 9.04 -21.78
N GLY A 381 -39.52 8.26 -21.68
CA GLY A 381 -38.25 8.64 -22.28
C GLY A 381 -37.32 7.46 -22.51
N VAL A 382 -36.61 7.51 -23.62
CA VAL A 382 -35.55 6.56 -23.96
C VAL A 382 -34.23 7.30 -23.86
N ALA A 383 -33.28 6.73 -23.14
CA ALA A 383 -31.91 7.19 -23.14
C ALA A 383 -30.99 5.99 -23.37
N VAL A 384 -30.03 6.17 -24.28
CA VAL A 384 -28.98 5.19 -24.56
C VAL A 384 -27.64 5.89 -24.40
N SER A 385 -26.70 5.25 -23.71
CA SER A 385 -25.30 5.69 -23.70
C SER A 385 -24.37 4.55 -24.05
N VAL A 386 -23.36 4.84 -24.85
CA VAL A 386 -22.27 3.92 -25.19
C VAL A 386 -20.99 4.49 -24.60
N GLU A 387 -20.22 3.65 -23.92
CA GLU A 387 -18.94 4.04 -23.35
C GLU A 387 -17.89 2.98 -23.68
N ARG A 388 -16.70 3.47 -24.03
CA ARG A 388 -15.50 2.66 -24.18
C ARG A 388 -14.47 3.14 -23.17
N ILE A 389 -13.93 2.21 -22.41
CA ILE A 389 -12.89 2.44 -21.42
C ILE A 389 -11.69 1.59 -21.80
N ASP A 390 -10.56 2.24 -22.07
CA ASP A 390 -9.28 1.59 -22.31
C ASP A 390 -8.37 1.86 -21.10
N VAL A 391 -7.88 0.80 -20.47
CA VAL A 391 -6.97 0.87 -19.32
C VAL A 391 -5.57 0.47 -19.80
N HIS A 392 -4.60 1.33 -19.53
CA HIS A 392 -3.19 1.07 -19.80
C HIS A 392 -2.42 1.16 -18.47
N ALA A 393 -1.92 0.01 -18.01
CA ALA A 393 -1.09 -0.06 -16.81
C ALA A 393 0.34 -0.42 -17.17
N ASP A 394 1.31 0.29 -16.57
CA ASP A 394 2.70 -0.12 -16.63
C ASP A 394 2.91 -1.31 -15.68
N SER A 395 3.30 -2.45 -16.23
CA SER A 395 3.76 -3.61 -15.47
C SER A 395 5.29 -3.62 -15.44
N LEU A 396 5.87 -3.32 -14.28
CA LEU A 396 7.31 -3.33 -14.07
C LEU A 396 7.73 -4.66 -13.44
N THR A 397 8.36 -5.54 -14.23
CA THR A 397 8.90 -6.80 -13.72
C THR A 397 10.42 -6.73 -13.61
N PRO A 398 11.02 -6.79 -12.40
CA PRO A 398 12.47 -6.80 -12.22
C PRO A 398 13.16 -7.87 -13.07
N TYR A 399 14.32 -7.54 -13.67
CA TYR A 399 15.00 -8.47 -14.58
C TYR A 399 15.24 -9.84 -13.96
N TRP A 400 15.71 -9.90 -12.71
CA TRP A 400 15.98 -11.16 -12.02
C TRP A 400 14.72 -12.03 -11.86
N GLN A 401 13.56 -11.40 -11.61
CA GLN A 401 12.31 -12.11 -11.36
C GLN A 401 11.80 -12.72 -12.66
N ALA A 402 11.75 -11.94 -13.74
CA ALA A 402 11.41 -12.44 -15.07
C ALA A 402 12.41 -13.51 -15.52
N LEU A 403 13.72 -13.27 -15.36
CA LEU A 403 14.75 -14.26 -15.70
C LEU A 403 14.74 -15.50 -14.80
N SER A 404 14.03 -15.51 -13.68
CA SER A 404 13.89 -16.70 -12.83
C SER A 404 12.54 -17.41 -13.04
N ALA A 405 11.64 -16.83 -13.84
CA ALA A 405 10.34 -17.42 -14.11
C ALA A 405 10.46 -18.70 -14.96
N PRO A 406 9.52 -19.65 -14.83
CA PRO A 406 9.47 -20.86 -15.65
C PRO A 406 9.40 -20.56 -17.16
N GLU A 407 8.68 -19.50 -17.52
CA GLU A 407 8.49 -19.02 -18.90
C GLU A 407 9.76 -18.34 -19.46
N GLY A 408 10.73 -18.02 -18.61
CA GLY A 408 11.91 -17.23 -18.98
C GLY A 408 11.62 -15.74 -19.01
N ALA A 409 12.43 -14.98 -19.75
CA ALA A 409 12.37 -13.52 -19.74
C ALA A 409 11.04 -12.92 -20.24
N ALA A 410 10.26 -13.69 -21.00
CA ALA A 410 8.93 -13.34 -21.52
C ALA A 410 8.18 -14.64 -21.91
N ARG A 411 6.86 -14.59 -22.07
CA ARG A 411 6.03 -15.70 -22.56
C ARG A 411 6.30 -16.01 -24.02
N SER A 412 6.42 -14.98 -24.84
CA SER A 412 6.78 -15.16 -26.25
C SER A 412 8.26 -15.50 -26.37
N ALA A 413 8.58 -16.67 -26.92
CA ALA A 413 9.98 -17.07 -27.14
C ALA A 413 10.78 -16.03 -27.95
N VAL A 414 10.12 -15.34 -28.89
CA VAL A 414 10.73 -14.26 -29.68
C VAL A 414 11.04 -13.05 -28.78
N VAL A 415 10.08 -12.61 -27.96
CA VAL A 415 10.28 -11.46 -27.06
C VAL A 415 11.26 -11.81 -25.95
N ALA A 416 11.24 -13.04 -25.43
CA ALA A 416 12.20 -13.54 -24.45
C ALA A 416 13.63 -13.50 -25.01
N ALA A 417 13.82 -13.97 -26.25
CA ALA A 417 15.10 -13.87 -26.94
C ALA A 417 15.53 -12.41 -27.16
N GLN A 418 14.60 -11.53 -27.56
CA GLN A 418 14.87 -10.09 -27.71
C GLN A 418 15.25 -9.42 -26.38
N ARG A 419 14.60 -9.79 -25.26
CA ARG A 419 14.93 -9.29 -23.93
C ARG A 419 16.29 -9.75 -23.45
N GLN A 420 16.60 -11.03 -23.63
CA GLN A 420 17.94 -11.56 -23.31
C GLN A 420 19.00 -10.88 -24.17
N ALA A 421 18.80 -10.78 -25.49
CA ALA A 421 19.70 -10.08 -26.39
C ALA A 421 19.87 -8.60 -26.01
N GLY A 422 18.78 -7.91 -25.64
CA GLY A 422 18.85 -6.52 -25.18
C GLY A 422 19.60 -6.36 -23.86
N ILE A 423 19.46 -7.30 -22.91
CA ILE A 423 20.29 -7.33 -21.69
C ILE A 423 21.76 -7.47 -22.08
N GLU A 424 22.08 -8.39 -22.99
CA GLU A 424 23.44 -8.65 -23.42
C GLU A 424 24.06 -7.49 -24.19
N GLU A 425 23.29 -6.83 -25.05
CA GLU A 425 23.69 -5.63 -25.78
C GLU A 425 24.00 -4.48 -24.82
N LYS A 426 23.10 -4.22 -23.85
CA LYS A 426 23.36 -3.20 -22.83
C LYS A 426 24.53 -3.57 -21.93
N ALA A 427 24.65 -4.85 -21.56
CA ALA A 427 25.75 -5.37 -20.76
C ALA A 427 27.10 -5.25 -21.50
N GLN A 428 27.10 -5.19 -22.84
CA GLN A 428 28.31 -4.98 -23.62
C GLN A 428 29.04 -3.69 -23.23
N ALA A 429 28.31 -2.65 -22.81
CA ALA A 429 28.91 -1.41 -22.31
C ALA A 429 29.68 -1.59 -20.99
N LEU A 430 29.46 -2.69 -20.26
CA LEU A 430 30.14 -3.02 -19.01
C LEU A 430 31.39 -3.92 -19.21
N PHE A 431 31.69 -4.33 -20.45
CA PHE A 431 32.94 -5.02 -20.81
C PHE A 431 33.97 -4.04 -21.39
N ASP A 432 35.25 -4.36 -21.22
CA ASP A 432 36.35 -3.56 -21.77
C ASP A 432 36.23 -3.42 -23.29
N GLY A 433 36.32 -2.19 -23.78
CA GLY A 433 36.46 -1.92 -25.21
C GLY A 433 37.90 -2.15 -25.68
N ALA A 434 38.11 -2.15 -27.00
CA ALA A 434 39.42 -2.39 -27.61
C ALA A 434 40.54 -1.40 -27.18
N LYS A 435 40.17 -0.25 -26.62
CA LYS A 435 41.11 0.78 -26.13
C LYS A 435 41.22 0.83 -24.61
N ASP A 436 40.41 0.05 -23.91
CA ASP A 436 40.39 0.01 -22.46
C ASP A 436 41.49 -0.95 -21.95
N LYS A 437 41.99 -0.71 -20.74
CA LYS A 437 42.91 -1.68 -20.11
C LYS A 437 42.08 -2.88 -19.64
N ALA A 438 42.68 -4.07 -19.67
CA ALA A 438 42.01 -5.28 -19.19
C ALA A 438 41.57 -5.13 -17.72
N GLY A 439 40.33 -5.54 -17.44
CA GLY A 439 39.69 -5.50 -16.13
C GLY A 439 39.24 -4.11 -15.67
N THR A 440 39.14 -3.11 -16.58
CA THR A 440 38.73 -1.76 -16.16
C THR A 440 37.23 -1.59 -16.00
N ARG A 441 36.44 -2.19 -16.89
CA ARG A 441 34.98 -2.11 -16.85
C ARG A 441 34.38 -3.19 -15.94
N PRO A 442 33.15 -2.96 -15.41
CA PRO A 442 32.61 -3.80 -14.33
C PRO A 442 32.54 -5.29 -14.65
N LEU A 443 31.96 -5.70 -15.78
CA LEU A 443 31.80 -7.12 -16.10
C LEU A 443 33.13 -7.80 -16.40
N SER A 444 34.05 -7.13 -17.10
CA SER A 444 35.40 -7.65 -17.33
C SER A 444 36.19 -7.80 -16.02
N ARG A 445 36.03 -6.88 -15.06
CA ARG A 445 36.63 -6.98 -13.72
C ARG A 445 36.04 -8.15 -12.93
N LEU A 446 34.71 -8.31 -12.93
CA LEU A 446 34.04 -9.39 -12.22
C LEU A 446 34.46 -10.76 -12.76
N ALA A 447 34.50 -10.92 -14.09
CA ALA A 447 34.94 -12.13 -14.77
C ALA A 447 36.46 -12.37 -14.73
N GLY A 448 37.25 -11.50 -14.07
CA GLY A 448 38.70 -11.66 -13.97
C GLY A 448 39.45 -11.54 -15.29
N GLY A 449 38.86 -10.88 -16.30
CA GLY A 449 39.42 -10.76 -17.64
C GLY A 449 39.20 -11.98 -18.55
N GLU A 450 38.54 -13.04 -18.07
CA GLU A 450 38.25 -14.25 -18.87
C GLU A 450 37.17 -14.00 -19.94
N ALA A 451 36.32 -12.99 -19.75
CA ALA A 451 35.24 -12.64 -20.66
C ALA A 451 35.34 -11.18 -21.14
N ALA A 452 35.34 -11.00 -22.46
CA ALA A 452 35.31 -9.70 -23.14
C ALA A 452 33.92 -9.35 -23.74
N SER A 453 32.97 -10.26 -23.64
CA SER A 453 31.60 -10.09 -24.13
C SER A 453 30.63 -10.99 -23.38
N SER A 454 29.33 -10.73 -23.54
CA SER A 454 28.27 -11.59 -23.00
C SER A 454 28.33 -13.02 -23.56
N ALA A 455 28.77 -13.20 -24.81
CA ALA A 455 28.98 -14.53 -25.40
C ALA A 455 30.13 -15.28 -24.71
N ALA A 456 31.27 -14.62 -24.51
CA ALA A 456 32.41 -15.20 -23.79
C ALA A 456 32.06 -15.52 -22.32
N LEU A 457 31.18 -14.72 -21.70
CA LEU A 457 30.72 -14.97 -20.33
C LEU A 457 29.95 -16.29 -20.19
N ARG A 458 29.20 -16.72 -21.23
CA ARG A 458 28.52 -18.02 -21.24
C ARG A 458 29.50 -19.21 -21.33
N GLU A 459 30.69 -18.97 -21.86
CA GLU A 459 31.74 -19.98 -22.02
C GLU A 459 32.62 -20.13 -20.76
N CYS A 460 32.57 -19.18 -19.82
CA CYS A 460 33.30 -19.22 -18.56
C CYS A 460 32.97 -20.47 -17.72
N SER A 461 33.96 -20.95 -16.96
CA SER A 461 33.77 -22.11 -16.07
C SER A 461 32.73 -21.84 -14.96
N PRO A 462 32.04 -22.87 -14.43
CA PRO A 462 31.12 -22.69 -13.29
C PRO A 462 31.77 -22.02 -12.08
N ALA A 463 33.03 -22.34 -11.80
CA ALA A 463 33.81 -21.71 -10.73
C ALA A 463 34.06 -20.22 -11.00
N ALA A 464 34.36 -19.83 -12.24
CA ALA A 464 34.54 -18.43 -12.62
C ALA A 464 33.23 -17.63 -12.50
N LEU A 465 32.09 -18.21 -12.93
CA LEU A 465 30.77 -17.58 -12.76
C LEU A 465 30.38 -17.41 -11.29
N ARG A 466 30.67 -18.42 -10.45
CA ARG A 466 30.47 -18.33 -9.00
C ARG A 466 31.32 -17.21 -8.39
N GLN A 467 32.61 -17.14 -8.72
CA GLN A 467 33.48 -16.07 -8.25
C GLN A 467 33.01 -14.69 -8.72
N ALA A 468 32.53 -14.56 -9.95
CA ALA A 468 31.97 -13.31 -10.46
C ALA A 468 30.72 -12.88 -9.68
N ALA A 469 29.83 -13.82 -9.34
CA ALA A 469 28.68 -13.57 -8.48
C ALA A 469 29.10 -13.13 -7.07
N GLU A 470 30.05 -13.83 -6.44
CA GLU A 470 30.58 -13.48 -5.11
C GLU A 470 31.23 -12.08 -5.11
N ARG A 471 32.00 -11.74 -6.16
CA ARG A 471 32.60 -10.40 -6.33
C ARG A 471 31.54 -9.32 -6.50
N LEU A 472 30.48 -9.58 -7.28
CA LEU A 472 29.36 -8.64 -7.43
C LEU A 472 28.69 -8.37 -6.08
N GLY A 473 28.44 -9.42 -5.31
CA GLY A 473 27.90 -9.30 -3.94
C GLY A 473 28.80 -8.46 -3.04
N ALA A 474 30.11 -8.72 -3.06
CA ALA A 474 31.08 -7.95 -2.28
C ALA A 474 31.18 -6.48 -2.70
N GLU A 475 31.12 -6.18 -4.01
CA GLU A 475 31.09 -4.80 -4.51
C GLU A 475 29.79 -4.07 -4.12
N LEU A 476 28.65 -4.76 -4.15
CA LEU A 476 27.37 -4.22 -3.67
C LEU A 476 27.42 -3.92 -2.17
N ASP A 477 27.92 -4.85 -1.36
CA ASP A 477 28.03 -4.69 0.09
C ASP A 477 29.01 -3.55 0.43
N HIS A 478 30.13 -3.43 -0.28
CA HIS A 478 31.07 -2.32 -0.14
C HIS A 478 30.43 -0.98 -0.52
N PHE A 479 29.72 -0.92 -1.66
CA PHE A 479 29.02 0.29 -2.07
C PHE A 479 27.96 0.71 -1.05
N CYS A 480 27.18 -0.26 -0.54
CA CYS A 480 26.18 0.01 0.49
C CYS A 480 26.82 0.53 1.77
N ALA A 481 27.92 -0.07 2.23
CA ALA A 481 28.63 0.37 3.42
C ALA A 481 29.20 1.81 3.28
N VAL A 482 29.81 2.14 2.13
CA VAL A 482 30.35 3.49 1.88
C VAL A 482 29.21 4.52 1.81
N ALA A 483 28.14 4.21 1.09
CA ALA A 483 26.98 5.09 0.98
C ALA A 483 26.31 5.31 2.35
N GLN A 484 26.15 4.25 3.16
CA GLN A 484 25.66 4.35 4.54
C GLN A 484 26.55 5.24 5.40
N GLN A 485 27.88 5.08 5.35
CA GLN A 485 28.81 5.94 6.11
C GLN A 485 28.73 7.41 5.71
N LEU A 486 28.47 7.72 4.43
CA LEU A 486 28.26 9.09 3.97
C LEU A 486 26.90 9.65 4.38
N ASP A 487 25.86 8.84 4.27
CA ASP A 487 24.52 9.18 4.71
C ASP A 487 24.47 9.39 6.24
N ALA A 488 25.37 8.72 6.97
CA ALA A 488 25.65 8.85 8.40
C ALA A 488 26.42 10.13 8.78
N GLY A 489 27.03 10.79 7.79
CA GLY A 489 27.91 11.95 7.96
C GLY A 489 29.33 11.64 8.43
N VAL A 490 29.74 10.37 8.51
CA VAL A 490 31.07 9.94 9.01
C VAL A 490 32.18 10.25 8.00
N GLY A 491 31.88 10.22 6.70
CA GLY A 491 32.88 10.34 5.62
C GLY A 491 33.14 11.72 5.03
N LYS A 492 32.41 12.79 5.44
CA LYS A 492 32.53 14.12 4.81
C LYS A 492 33.91 14.79 4.98
N ARG A 493 34.67 14.43 6.02
CA ARG A 493 35.99 15.01 6.32
C ARG A 493 37.19 14.16 5.86
N GLN A 494 36.96 12.92 5.39
CA GLN A 494 38.01 11.94 5.08
C GLN A 494 37.96 11.41 3.63
N GLY A 495 37.35 12.14 2.70
CA GLY A 495 37.32 11.75 1.29
C GLY A 495 36.29 10.66 0.95
N GLY A 496 35.39 10.28 1.86
CA GLY A 496 34.35 9.27 1.59
C GLY A 496 33.49 9.60 0.37
N ALA A 497 33.15 10.89 0.15
CA ALA A 497 32.40 11.33 -1.02
C ALA A 497 33.18 11.12 -2.34
N GLN A 498 34.52 11.17 -2.28
CA GLN A 498 35.36 10.84 -3.42
C GLN A 498 35.40 9.32 -3.65
N ILE A 499 35.41 8.51 -2.58
CA ILE A 499 35.31 7.04 -2.68
C ILE A 499 33.96 6.64 -3.29
N GLU A 500 32.85 7.15 -2.78
CA GLU A 500 31.52 6.88 -3.35
C GLU A 500 31.45 7.32 -4.81
N LYS A 501 31.92 8.54 -5.13
CA LYS A 501 31.97 9.01 -6.51
C LYS A 501 32.85 8.11 -7.38
N SER A 502 33.95 7.59 -6.84
CA SER A 502 34.83 6.63 -7.53
C SER A 502 34.13 5.29 -7.77
N ILE A 503 33.36 4.77 -6.81
CA ILE A 503 32.57 3.54 -6.98
C ILE A 503 31.45 3.76 -8.01
N ILE A 504 30.71 4.86 -7.90
CA ILE A 504 29.68 5.23 -8.88
C ILE A 504 30.29 5.33 -10.29
N SER A 505 31.45 5.97 -10.41
CA SER A 505 32.15 6.12 -11.70
C SER A 505 32.72 4.79 -12.20
N SER A 506 33.25 3.92 -11.33
CA SER A 506 33.76 2.60 -11.72
C SER A 506 32.64 1.72 -12.27
N TRP A 507 31.42 1.91 -11.77
CA TRP A 507 30.18 1.33 -12.28
C TRP A 507 29.52 2.13 -13.41
N GLN A 508 30.24 3.05 -14.06
CA GLN A 508 29.76 3.85 -15.20
C GLN A 508 28.49 4.67 -14.91
N GLY A 509 28.25 5.03 -13.65
CA GLY A 509 27.11 5.82 -13.20
C GLY A 509 27.45 7.30 -12.99
N LYS A 510 26.40 8.15 -12.93
CA LYS A 510 26.49 9.55 -12.44
C LYS A 510 25.85 9.70 -11.06
N ARG A 511 24.89 8.83 -10.75
CA ARG A 511 24.13 8.77 -9.50
C ARG A 511 24.11 7.34 -8.96
N ARG A 512 23.68 7.18 -7.70
CA ARG A 512 23.55 5.87 -7.04
C ARG A 512 22.66 4.93 -7.84
N GLU A 513 21.54 5.44 -8.36
CA GLU A 513 20.58 4.66 -9.15
C GLU A 513 21.15 4.22 -10.50
N ASP A 514 22.15 4.92 -11.06
CA ASP A 514 22.83 4.49 -12.28
C ASP A 514 23.77 3.33 -11.97
N ALA A 515 24.56 3.44 -10.90
CA ALA A 515 25.47 2.38 -10.46
C ALA A 515 24.72 1.10 -10.07
N LEU A 516 23.63 1.22 -9.30
CA LEU A 516 22.77 0.11 -8.93
C LEU A 516 22.09 -0.53 -10.16
N ALA A 517 21.67 0.28 -11.15
CA ALA A 517 21.11 -0.25 -12.39
C ALA A 517 22.15 -1.02 -13.20
N ASN A 518 23.39 -0.56 -13.24
CA ASN A 518 24.49 -1.27 -13.92
C ASN A 518 24.90 -2.54 -13.15
N MET A 519 24.86 -2.54 -11.82
CA MET A 519 25.02 -3.75 -11.00
C MET A 519 23.88 -4.76 -11.27
N ALA A 520 22.63 -4.30 -11.38
CA ALA A 520 21.47 -5.12 -11.73
C ALA A 520 21.55 -5.68 -13.16
N LEU A 521 22.10 -4.91 -14.09
CA LEU A 521 22.37 -5.37 -15.46
C LEU A 521 23.48 -6.43 -15.49
N ALA A 522 24.56 -6.23 -14.75
CA ALA A 522 25.63 -7.22 -14.59
C ALA A 522 25.13 -8.51 -13.94
N HIS A 523 24.29 -8.37 -12.90
CA HIS A 523 23.57 -9.47 -12.25
C HIS A 523 22.74 -10.27 -13.26
N ALA A 524 21.94 -9.59 -14.09
CA ALA A 524 21.11 -10.22 -15.10
C ALA A 524 21.93 -10.95 -16.17
N ALA A 525 23.04 -10.37 -16.63
CA ALA A 525 23.95 -11.01 -17.59
C ALA A 525 24.64 -12.27 -17.01
N LEU A 526 25.11 -12.19 -15.76
CA LEU A 526 25.68 -13.35 -15.05
C LEU A 526 24.63 -14.44 -14.82
N LEU A 527 23.37 -14.07 -14.54
CA LEU A 527 22.29 -15.02 -14.35
C LEU A 527 21.95 -15.75 -15.65
N ILE A 528 21.92 -15.04 -16.79
CA ILE A 528 21.76 -15.65 -18.13
C ILE A 528 22.91 -16.64 -18.40
N ALA A 529 24.15 -16.24 -18.14
CA ALA A 529 25.31 -17.10 -18.34
C ALA A 529 25.26 -18.36 -17.46
N ALA A 530 24.97 -18.20 -16.16
CA ALA A 530 24.83 -19.32 -15.23
C ALA A 530 23.71 -20.28 -15.65
N ARG A 531 22.53 -19.80 -16.04
CA ARG A 531 21.42 -20.66 -16.50
C ARG A 531 21.72 -21.39 -17.80
N SER A 532 22.50 -20.78 -18.70
CA SER A 532 22.93 -21.44 -19.95
C SER A 532 23.87 -22.63 -19.69
N ARG A 533 24.56 -22.62 -18.56
CA ARG A 533 25.44 -23.69 -18.08
C ARG A 533 24.71 -24.51 -17.02
N GLY A 534 24.05 -25.59 -17.43
CA GLY A 534 23.27 -26.46 -16.53
C GLY A 534 24.04 -27.04 -15.33
N ASP A 535 25.37 -26.91 -15.29
CA ASP A 535 26.27 -27.30 -14.19
C ASP A 535 26.66 -26.15 -13.24
N ALA A 536 26.15 -24.92 -13.43
CA ALA A 536 26.51 -23.72 -12.65
C ALA A 536 25.47 -23.34 -11.56
N GLY A 537 24.76 -24.33 -10.99
CA GLY A 537 23.66 -24.09 -10.04
C GLY A 537 24.04 -23.28 -8.78
N GLU A 538 25.27 -23.42 -8.28
CA GLU A 538 25.75 -22.62 -7.14
C GLU A 538 25.86 -21.13 -7.48
N ALA A 539 26.28 -20.80 -8.70
CA ALA A 539 26.37 -19.41 -9.16
C ALA A 539 24.97 -18.81 -9.33
N GLU A 540 24.02 -19.59 -9.89
CA GLU A 540 22.62 -19.18 -10.01
C GLU A 540 22.00 -18.89 -8.63
N GLN A 541 22.24 -19.76 -7.63
CA GLN A 541 21.73 -19.57 -6.28
C GLN A 541 22.32 -18.31 -5.62
N ALA A 542 23.64 -18.09 -5.72
CA ALA A 542 24.29 -16.91 -5.17
C ALA A 542 23.73 -15.60 -5.78
N LEU A 543 23.43 -15.60 -7.07
CA LEU A 543 22.78 -14.47 -7.76
C LEU A 543 21.34 -14.27 -7.27
N LYS A 544 20.56 -15.33 -7.06
CA LYS A 544 19.20 -15.23 -6.51
C LYS A 544 19.19 -14.66 -5.09
N ASP A 545 20.12 -15.11 -4.24
CA ASP A 545 20.21 -14.68 -2.83
C ASP A 545 20.54 -13.18 -2.67
N MET A 546 21.28 -12.59 -3.62
CA MET A 546 21.57 -11.15 -3.60
C MET A 546 20.48 -10.27 -4.23
N ALA A 547 19.57 -10.83 -5.02
CA ALA A 547 18.61 -10.06 -5.82
C ALA A 547 17.76 -9.11 -4.97
N ALA A 548 17.25 -9.57 -3.82
CA ALA A 548 16.46 -8.73 -2.93
C ALA A 548 17.24 -7.49 -2.42
N ARG A 549 18.54 -7.64 -2.14
CA ARG A 549 19.41 -6.55 -1.68
C ARG A 549 19.80 -5.60 -2.82
N LEU A 550 19.95 -6.10 -4.04
CA LEU A 550 20.35 -5.28 -5.19
C LEU A 550 19.19 -4.41 -5.71
N TYR A 551 17.99 -4.97 -5.74
CA TYR A 551 16.80 -4.29 -6.27
C TYR A 551 16.06 -3.46 -5.21
N ALA A 552 16.43 -3.62 -3.93
CA ALA A 552 15.97 -2.79 -2.81
C ALA A 552 17.11 -2.58 -1.78
N PRO A 553 18.17 -1.83 -2.14
CA PRO A 553 19.35 -1.70 -1.30
C PRO A 553 19.11 -0.84 -0.05
N PRO A 554 19.78 -1.14 1.07
CA PRO A 554 19.59 -0.46 2.36
C PRO A 554 20.31 0.91 2.43
N ILE A 555 20.20 1.72 1.38
CA ILE A 555 20.85 3.04 1.24
C ILE A 555 19.88 4.08 0.68
N ARG A 556 20.15 5.39 0.87
CA ARG A 556 19.31 6.43 0.25
C ARG A 556 19.42 6.40 -1.27
N HIS A 557 18.28 6.21 -1.93
CA HIS A 557 18.15 6.28 -3.39
C HIS A 557 16.70 6.60 -3.77
N ASN A 558 16.48 6.96 -5.04
CA ASN A 558 15.15 7.07 -5.62
C ASN A 558 14.67 5.68 -6.08
N ALA A 559 13.82 5.04 -5.26
CA ALA A 559 13.29 3.70 -5.52
C ALA A 559 12.48 3.60 -6.83
N GLU A 560 11.68 4.63 -7.16
CA GLU A 560 10.91 4.67 -8.40
C GLU A 560 11.82 4.81 -9.63
N ALA A 561 12.89 5.61 -9.53
CA ALA A 561 13.85 5.74 -10.61
C ALA A 561 14.65 4.45 -10.82
N LEU A 562 15.03 3.77 -9.72
CA LEU A 562 15.71 2.48 -9.78
C LEU A 562 14.80 1.41 -10.40
N SER A 563 13.57 1.23 -9.89
CA SER A 563 12.64 0.20 -10.36
C SER A 563 12.37 0.31 -11.87
N LYS A 564 12.21 1.53 -12.38
CA LYS A 564 12.03 1.79 -13.82
C LYS A 564 13.24 1.45 -14.69
N ARG A 565 14.44 1.35 -14.13
CA ARG A 565 15.70 1.05 -14.86
C ARG A 565 16.10 -0.42 -14.81
N VAL A 566 15.66 -1.12 -13.77
CA VAL A 566 16.02 -2.52 -13.50
C VAL A 566 14.88 -3.51 -13.81
N ALA A 567 13.86 -3.06 -14.54
CA ALA A 567 12.68 -3.85 -14.85
C ALA A 567 12.39 -3.85 -16.35
N PHE A 568 11.82 -4.95 -16.84
CA PHE A 568 11.09 -4.97 -18.09
C PHE A 568 9.82 -4.13 -17.93
N ARG A 569 9.47 -3.40 -18.99
CA ARG A 569 8.32 -2.49 -19.00
C ARG A 569 7.26 -3.05 -19.94
N ASP A 570 6.28 -3.69 -19.34
CA ASP A 570 5.16 -4.27 -20.08
C ASP A 570 3.93 -3.42 -19.95
N THR A 571 3.05 -3.51 -20.93
CA THR A 571 1.80 -2.78 -20.93
C THR A 571 0.67 -3.77 -20.71
N LEU A 572 -0.10 -3.56 -19.66
CA LEU A 572 -1.36 -4.27 -19.47
C LEU A 572 -2.47 -3.45 -20.11
N GLU A 573 -3.06 -3.99 -21.16
CA GLU A 573 -4.18 -3.43 -21.89
C GLU A 573 -5.47 -4.16 -21.47
N LEU A 574 -6.36 -3.42 -20.83
CA LEU A 574 -7.71 -3.89 -20.51
C LEU A 574 -8.73 -3.01 -21.22
N GLN A 575 -9.87 -3.59 -21.54
CA GLN A 575 -10.93 -2.87 -22.23
C GLN A 575 -12.29 -3.21 -21.65
N THR A 576 -13.09 -2.16 -21.48
CA THR A 576 -14.52 -2.26 -21.16
C THR A 576 -15.32 -1.55 -22.23
N LEU A 577 -16.32 -2.22 -22.78
CA LEU A 577 -17.31 -1.64 -23.69
C LEU A 577 -18.67 -1.76 -23.02
N SER A 578 -19.36 -0.64 -22.80
CA SER A 578 -20.67 -0.64 -22.14
C SER A 578 -21.72 0.08 -22.95
N ARG A 579 -22.96 -0.39 -22.81
CA ARG A 579 -24.18 0.17 -23.37
C ARG A 579 -25.21 0.26 -22.25
N SER A 580 -25.63 1.46 -21.89
CA SER A 580 -26.63 1.69 -20.85
C SER A 580 -27.94 2.16 -21.46
N TYR A 581 -29.04 1.61 -20.96
CA TYR A 581 -30.41 1.91 -21.32
C TYR A 581 -31.14 2.42 -20.08
N ALA A 582 -31.80 3.57 -20.18
CA ALA A 582 -32.76 4.00 -19.17
C ALA A 582 -34.05 3.18 -19.34
N LEU A 583 -34.52 2.55 -18.27
CA LEU A 583 -35.75 1.75 -18.29
C LEU A 583 -36.93 2.63 -17.90
N ASP A 584 -37.93 2.71 -18.76
CA ASP A 584 -39.18 3.38 -18.45
C ASP A 584 -40.11 2.42 -17.72
N LEU A 585 -40.31 2.65 -16.42
CA LEU A 585 -41.20 1.81 -15.61
C LEU A 585 -42.67 2.24 -15.69
N GLY A 586 -42.99 3.24 -16.52
CA GLY A 586 -44.34 3.78 -16.69
C GLY A 586 -44.85 4.50 -15.43
N GLY A 587 -45.77 5.45 -15.61
CA GLY A 587 -46.44 6.17 -14.52
C GLY A 587 -47.25 5.29 -13.54
N SER A 588 -47.31 3.97 -13.76
CA SER A 588 -48.03 2.96 -12.97
C SER A 588 -47.50 2.73 -11.54
N VAL A 589 -46.43 3.44 -11.14
CA VAL A 589 -45.92 3.46 -9.76
C VAL A 589 -46.52 4.64 -8.94
N GLY A 590 -47.29 5.56 -9.55
CA GLY A 590 -48.01 6.62 -8.82
C GLY A 590 -49.23 6.03 -8.09
N PRO A 591 -49.23 5.95 -6.74
CA PRO A 591 -49.10 7.11 -5.84
C PRO A 591 -48.14 6.88 -4.65
N LEU A 592 -46.98 6.23 -4.85
CA LEU A 592 -46.07 5.90 -3.73
C LEU A 592 -45.29 7.10 -3.15
N GLY A 593 -45.34 8.29 -3.77
CA GLY A 593 -44.56 9.45 -3.31
C GLY A 593 -43.02 9.27 -3.41
N VAL A 594 -42.57 8.19 -4.08
CA VAL A 594 -41.15 7.83 -4.26
C VAL A 594 -40.72 8.14 -5.69
N LYS A 595 -39.55 8.76 -5.86
CA LYS A 595 -38.91 8.91 -7.17
C LYS A 595 -38.07 7.66 -7.45
N LEU A 596 -38.37 6.98 -8.55
CA LEU A 596 -37.72 5.72 -8.94
C LEU A 596 -37.04 5.92 -10.30
N GLU A 597 -35.77 5.54 -10.39
CA GLU A 597 -34.99 5.54 -11.62
C GLU A 597 -34.40 4.14 -11.83
N ALA A 598 -34.59 3.56 -13.02
CA ALA A 598 -34.04 2.25 -13.35
C ALA A 598 -33.22 2.32 -14.64
N SER A 599 -32.13 1.55 -14.68
CA SER A 599 -31.27 1.45 -15.86
C SER A 599 -30.69 0.05 -15.99
N LEU A 600 -30.51 -0.40 -17.23
CA LEU A 600 -29.80 -1.63 -17.57
C LEU A 600 -28.49 -1.24 -18.27
N THR A 601 -27.36 -1.75 -17.79
CA THR A 601 -26.08 -1.60 -18.48
C THR A 601 -25.58 -2.96 -18.93
N GLU A 602 -25.43 -3.13 -20.24
CA GLU A 602 -24.79 -4.28 -20.85
C GLU A 602 -23.32 -3.94 -21.07
N GLU A 603 -22.42 -4.75 -20.53
CA GLU A 603 -20.98 -4.51 -20.58
C GLU A 603 -20.25 -5.75 -21.09
N SER A 604 -19.24 -5.55 -21.93
CA SER A 604 -18.27 -6.59 -22.29
C SER A 604 -16.89 -6.16 -21.82
N ARG A 605 -16.22 -7.05 -21.11
CA ARG A 605 -14.97 -6.74 -20.42
C ARG A 605 -13.87 -7.72 -20.81
N VAL A 606 -12.79 -7.17 -21.35
CA VAL A 606 -11.54 -7.88 -21.60
C VAL A 606 -10.65 -7.65 -20.38
N HIS A 607 -10.40 -8.72 -19.61
CA HIS A 607 -9.71 -8.63 -18.33
C HIS A 607 -8.70 -9.75 -18.16
N LEU A 608 -7.60 -9.48 -17.43
CA LEU A 608 -6.62 -10.51 -17.11
C LEU A 608 -7.18 -11.59 -16.17
N ASN A 609 -8.12 -11.22 -15.31
CA ASN A 609 -8.79 -12.14 -14.38
C ASN A 609 -9.90 -12.92 -15.11
N PRO A 610 -9.80 -14.25 -15.29
CA PRO A 610 -10.79 -15.04 -16.03
C PRO A 610 -12.20 -15.02 -15.44
N VAL A 611 -12.32 -14.81 -14.12
CA VAL A 611 -13.63 -14.68 -13.45
C VAL A 611 -14.22 -13.27 -13.54
N ARG A 612 -13.56 -12.34 -14.27
CA ARG A 612 -14.11 -11.04 -14.69
C ARG A 612 -14.13 -10.80 -16.19
N ALA A 613 -13.35 -11.55 -16.95
CA ALA A 613 -13.39 -11.49 -18.39
C ALA A 613 -14.71 -12.09 -18.88
N GLY A 614 -15.54 -11.31 -19.58
CA GLY A 614 -16.84 -11.76 -20.04
C GLY A 614 -17.85 -10.64 -20.18
N ASP A 615 -19.12 -11.02 -20.21
CA ASP A 615 -20.23 -10.10 -20.43
C ASP A 615 -21.07 -9.92 -19.16
N TYR A 616 -21.46 -8.69 -18.88
CA TYR A 616 -22.26 -8.29 -17.74
C TYR A 616 -23.56 -7.65 -18.18
N LYS A 617 -24.59 -7.83 -17.35
CA LYS A 617 -25.84 -7.09 -17.41
C LYS A 617 -26.16 -6.58 -16.01
N ASP A 618 -25.89 -5.31 -15.79
CA ASP A 618 -26.08 -4.61 -14.52
C ASP A 618 -27.43 -3.88 -14.55
N LEU A 619 -28.40 -4.40 -13.80
CA LEU A 619 -29.66 -3.70 -13.54
C LEU A 619 -29.49 -2.84 -12.29
N ARG A 620 -29.64 -1.51 -12.43
CA ARG A 620 -29.62 -0.55 -11.33
C ARG A 620 -30.99 0.06 -11.13
N VAL A 621 -31.47 0.03 -9.90
CA VAL A 621 -32.74 0.65 -9.49
C VAL A 621 -32.48 1.57 -8.31
N THR A 622 -32.58 2.87 -8.53
CA THR A 622 -32.38 3.91 -7.51
C THR A 622 -33.73 4.38 -6.96
N LEU A 623 -33.84 4.37 -5.64
CA LEU A 623 -35.03 4.67 -4.87
C LEU A 623 -34.78 5.93 -4.03
N SER A 624 -35.60 6.96 -4.26
CA SER A 624 -35.59 8.19 -3.46
C SER A 624 -36.94 8.32 -2.73
N GLY A 625 -37.02 7.79 -1.51
CA GLY A 625 -38.22 7.75 -0.67
C GLY A 625 -38.47 6.38 -0.03
N SER A 626 -39.48 6.31 0.84
CA SER A 626 -39.85 5.10 1.60
C SER A 626 -40.79 4.18 0.80
N LEU A 627 -40.41 2.92 0.62
CA LEU A 627 -41.28 1.83 0.13
C LEU A 627 -42.03 1.24 1.34
N GLY A 628 -43.00 1.98 1.88
CA GLY A 628 -43.74 1.57 3.08
C GLY A 628 -44.79 0.47 2.87
N ASP A 629 -45.19 0.20 1.63
CA ASP A 629 -46.31 -0.69 1.32
C ASP A 629 -45.87 -2.09 0.89
N ALA A 630 -46.44 -3.13 1.52
CA ALA A 630 -46.15 -4.55 1.30
C ALA A 630 -46.39 -5.08 -0.14
N GLY A 631 -46.93 -4.26 -1.05
CA GLY A 631 -47.17 -4.61 -2.47
C GLY A 631 -46.29 -3.85 -3.48
N ALA A 632 -45.48 -2.89 -3.04
CA ALA A 632 -44.71 -2.04 -3.95
C ALA A 632 -43.60 -2.79 -4.70
N LEU A 633 -42.98 -3.77 -4.04
CA LEU A 633 -41.89 -4.57 -4.61
C LEU A 633 -42.37 -5.53 -5.71
N ASN A 634 -43.58 -6.09 -5.56
CA ASN A 634 -44.19 -6.92 -6.59
C ASN A 634 -44.52 -6.11 -7.85
N LYS A 635 -45.07 -4.90 -7.70
CA LYS A 635 -45.32 -3.99 -8.83
C LYS A 635 -44.03 -3.59 -9.54
N LEU A 636 -42.97 -3.33 -8.77
CA LEU A 636 -41.64 -3.05 -9.32
C LEU A 636 -41.09 -4.25 -10.09
N LYS A 637 -41.21 -5.46 -9.53
CA LYS A 637 -40.79 -6.71 -10.19
C LYS A 637 -41.50 -6.89 -11.53
N ASP A 638 -42.82 -6.71 -11.57
CA ASP A 638 -43.60 -6.91 -12.80
C ASP A 638 -43.27 -5.84 -13.86
N ALA A 639 -43.09 -4.59 -13.44
CA ALA A 639 -42.65 -3.50 -14.33
C ALA A 639 -41.25 -3.79 -14.91
N LEU A 640 -40.30 -4.21 -14.08
CA LEU A 640 -38.95 -4.56 -14.51
C LEU A 640 -38.94 -5.80 -15.43
N ALA A 641 -39.72 -6.83 -15.11
CA ALA A 641 -39.78 -8.06 -15.91
C ALA A 641 -40.18 -7.76 -17.37
N SER A 642 -41.16 -6.87 -17.57
CA SER A 642 -41.58 -6.47 -18.92
C SER A 642 -40.48 -5.76 -19.71
N GLN A 643 -39.71 -4.88 -19.07
CA GLN A 643 -38.60 -4.14 -19.68
C GLN A 643 -37.36 -5.02 -19.91
N LEU A 644 -37.19 -6.08 -19.12
CA LEU A 644 -36.04 -6.97 -19.17
C LEU A 644 -36.25 -8.22 -20.05
N ALA A 645 -37.48 -8.49 -20.48
CA ALA A 645 -37.78 -9.61 -21.37
C ALA A 645 -37.00 -9.56 -22.71
N PRO A 646 -36.86 -8.42 -23.41
CA PRO A 646 -36.04 -8.32 -24.62
C PRO A 646 -34.56 -8.62 -24.39
N HIS A 647 -34.10 -8.47 -23.14
CA HIS A 647 -32.72 -8.71 -22.72
C HIS A 647 -32.50 -10.11 -22.14
N GLY A 648 -33.53 -10.97 -22.13
CA GLY A 648 -33.43 -12.36 -21.65
C GLY A 648 -33.20 -12.49 -20.14
N LEU A 649 -33.62 -11.51 -19.35
CA LEU A 649 -33.42 -11.49 -17.89
C LEU A 649 -34.71 -11.63 -17.07
N ALA A 650 -35.88 -11.60 -17.71
CA ALA A 650 -37.17 -11.62 -17.01
C ALA A 650 -37.32 -12.82 -16.07
N ASP A 651 -36.94 -14.03 -16.51
CA ASP A 651 -37.08 -15.26 -15.73
C ASP A 651 -36.10 -15.37 -14.56
N ALA A 652 -34.96 -14.67 -14.64
CA ALA A 652 -33.94 -14.66 -13.60
C ALA A 652 -34.23 -13.63 -12.49
N LEU A 653 -35.12 -12.66 -12.76
CA LEU A 653 -35.42 -11.55 -11.86
C LEU A 653 -36.06 -11.99 -10.52
N PRO A 654 -37.05 -12.91 -10.47
CA PRO A 654 -37.65 -13.33 -9.20
C PRO A 654 -36.63 -13.93 -8.23
N ALA A 655 -35.75 -14.81 -8.72
CA ALA A 655 -34.68 -15.39 -7.90
C ALA A 655 -33.67 -14.32 -7.45
N ALA A 656 -33.35 -13.36 -8.31
CA ALA A 656 -32.42 -12.28 -8.00
C ALA A 656 -32.95 -11.30 -6.93
N LEU A 657 -34.26 -11.09 -6.87
CA LEU A 657 -34.91 -10.24 -5.87
C LEU A 657 -35.29 -10.97 -4.58
N ALA A 658 -35.25 -12.30 -4.56
CA ALA A 658 -35.62 -13.09 -3.38
C ALA A 658 -34.82 -12.65 -2.14
N GLY A 659 -35.51 -12.35 -1.03
CA GLY A 659 -34.88 -11.92 0.22
C GLY A 659 -34.34 -10.49 0.24
N MET A 660 -34.56 -9.68 -0.80
CA MET A 660 -34.17 -8.25 -0.82
C MET A 660 -35.15 -7.34 -0.06
N GLU A 661 -36.35 -7.84 0.28
CA GLU A 661 -37.43 -7.09 0.93
C GLU A 661 -37.01 -6.50 2.28
N THR A 662 -36.32 -7.28 3.12
CA THR A 662 -35.84 -6.85 4.43
C THR A 662 -34.66 -5.88 4.33
N ALA A 663 -33.79 -6.06 3.33
CA ALA A 663 -32.66 -5.16 3.08
C ALA A 663 -33.10 -3.80 2.55
N LEU A 664 -34.12 -3.77 1.68
CA LEU A 664 -34.65 -2.55 1.09
C LEU A 664 -35.54 -1.77 2.07
N THR A 665 -36.24 -2.40 3.02
CA THR A 665 -37.13 -1.70 3.96
C THR A 665 -36.41 -0.96 5.09
N GLY A 666 -35.21 -1.41 5.49
CA GLY A 666 -34.48 -0.87 6.64
C GLY A 666 -33.60 0.39 6.39
N GLN A 667 -33.42 0.84 5.14
CA GLN A 667 -32.32 1.78 4.79
C GLN A 667 -32.71 2.99 3.93
N LEU A 668 -34.01 3.29 3.78
CA LEU A 668 -34.53 4.22 2.75
C LEU A 668 -34.51 5.71 3.10
N GLY A 669 -33.78 6.13 4.13
CA GLY A 669 -33.70 7.54 4.52
C GLY A 669 -32.85 8.42 3.57
N ALA A 670 -31.90 7.81 2.83
CA ALA A 670 -30.93 8.53 2.01
C ALA A 670 -30.60 7.73 0.74
N GLY A 671 -31.34 7.94 -0.35
CA GLY A 671 -31.03 7.45 -1.71
C GLY A 671 -30.36 6.05 -1.81
N ALA A 672 -31.18 5.00 -1.85
CA ALA A 672 -30.70 3.63 -1.97
C ALA A 672 -30.72 3.15 -3.43
N THR A 673 -29.68 2.46 -3.86
CA THR A 673 -29.59 1.85 -5.19
C THR A 673 -29.45 0.34 -5.06
N LEU A 674 -30.40 -0.40 -5.64
CA LEU A 674 -30.28 -1.83 -5.84
C LEU A 674 -29.54 -2.10 -7.14
N LEU A 675 -28.45 -2.86 -7.08
CA LEU A 675 -27.71 -3.40 -8.21
C LEU A 675 -27.94 -4.91 -8.27
N LEU A 676 -28.47 -5.40 -9.38
CA LEU A 676 -28.45 -6.83 -9.73
C LEU A 676 -27.47 -7.02 -10.87
N ARG A 677 -26.42 -7.81 -10.64
CA ARG A 677 -25.40 -8.10 -11.64
C ARG A 677 -25.58 -9.51 -12.16
N PHE A 678 -25.93 -9.62 -13.43
CA PHE A 678 -25.88 -10.88 -14.16
C PHE A 678 -24.58 -10.94 -14.95
N TYR A 679 -23.89 -12.08 -14.88
CA TYR A 679 -22.58 -12.26 -15.47
C TYR A 679 -22.53 -13.54 -16.29
N ARG A 680 -21.85 -13.46 -17.44
CA ARG A 680 -21.49 -14.56 -18.30
C ARG A 680 -19.98 -14.55 -18.53
N PRO A 681 -19.21 -15.38 -17.80
CA PRO A 681 -17.76 -15.43 -17.97
C PRO A 681 -17.34 -15.95 -19.34
N GLN A 682 -16.21 -15.45 -19.84
CA GLN A 682 -15.65 -15.78 -21.15
C GLN A 682 -15.31 -17.28 -21.27
N TYR A 683 -14.92 -17.94 -20.17
CA TYR A 683 -14.61 -19.38 -20.19
C TYR A 683 -15.81 -20.25 -20.57
N GLN A 684 -17.06 -19.75 -20.47
CA GLN A 684 -18.23 -20.50 -20.94
C GLN A 684 -18.28 -20.66 -22.46
N GLY A 685 -17.51 -19.85 -23.20
CA GLY A 685 -17.34 -19.99 -24.65
C GLY A 685 -16.31 -21.03 -25.07
N GLN A 686 -15.60 -21.66 -24.12
CA GLN A 686 -14.63 -22.72 -24.43
C GLN A 686 -15.34 -24.00 -24.87
N ALA A 687 -14.72 -24.74 -25.80
CA ALA A 687 -15.33 -25.91 -26.44
C ALA A 687 -15.68 -27.04 -25.45
N ASP A 688 -14.95 -27.13 -24.34
CA ASP A 688 -15.13 -28.15 -23.32
C ASP A 688 -15.98 -27.69 -22.12
N PHE A 689 -16.53 -26.46 -22.18
CA PHE A 689 -17.52 -26.00 -21.22
C PHE A 689 -18.91 -26.56 -21.55
N PRO A 690 -19.66 -27.08 -20.56
CA PRO A 690 -21.00 -27.63 -20.78
C PRO A 690 -21.99 -26.54 -21.22
N GLN A 691 -22.41 -26.58 -22.49
CA GLN A 691 -23.28 -25.56 -23.11
C GLN A 691 -24.63 -25.38 -22.41
N GLU A 692 -25.17 -26.46 -21.85
CA GLU A 692 -26.38 -26.45 -21.04
C GLU A 692 -26.26 -25.66 -19.72
N ALA A 693 -25.03 -25.45 -19.22
CA ALA A 693 -24.77 -24.62 -18.04
C ALA A 693 -24.51 -23.15 -18.41
N ALA A 694 -24.20 -22.86 -19.68
CA ALA A 694 -23.80 -21.54 -20.15
C ALA A 694 -24.96 -20.54 -20.10
N GLY A 695 -24.63 -19.27 -19.92
CA GLY A 695 -25.60 -18.17 -19.91
C GLY A 695 -25.37 -17.18 -18.76
N PHE A 696 -26.19 -16.13 -18.76
CA PHE A 696 -26.16 -15.13 -17.71
C PHE A 696 -26.69 -15.71 -16.40
N ARG A 697 -25.87 -15.65 -15.34
CA ARG A 697 -26.25 -16.04 -13.98
C ARG A 697 -26.11 -14.83 -13.07
N LEU A 698 -26.94 -14.76 -12.04
CA LEU A 698 -26.76 -13.75 -11.01
C LEU A 698 -25.40 -13.97 -10.35
N GLN A 699 -24.50 -12.99 -10.43
CA GLN A 699 -23.23 -13.01 -9.72
C GLN A 699 -23.42 -12.44 -8.32
N LEU A 700 -24.08 -11.27 -8.22
CA LEU A 700 -24.40 -10.62 -6.96
C LEU A 700 -25.65 -9.74 -7.06
N ALA A 701 -26.30 -9.54 -5.91
CA ALA A 701 -27.30 -8.52 -5.66
C ALA A 701 -26.81 -7.62 -4.52
N ARG A 702 -26.78 -6.31 -4.73
CA ARG A 702 -26.15 -5.34 -3.81
C ARG A 702 -27.05 -4.13 -3.59
N VAL A 703 -27.19 -3.71 -2.34
CA VAL A 703 -27.84 -2.45 -1.97
C VAL A 703 -26.75 -1.46 -1.57
N VAL A 704 -26.68 -0.36 -2.33
CA VAL A 704 -25.73 0.73 -2.14
C VAL A 704 -26.48 1.95 -1.63
N VAL A 705 -26.04 2.49 -0.50
CA VAL A 705 -26.58 3.74 0.06
C VAL A 705 -25.65 4.87 -0.36
N SER A 706 -26.21 5.93 -0.94
CA SER A 706 -25.42 7.04 -1.47
C SER A 706 -25.80 8.38 -0.84
N GLY A 707 -24.79 9.14 -0.45
CA GLY A 707 -24.91 10.52 0.01
C GLY A 707 -24.27 11.46 -0.99
N ASN A 708 -25.05 12.39 -1.53
CA ASN A 708 -24.58 13.39 -2.49
C ASN A 708 -24.70 14.79 -1.89
N ALA A 709 -23.63 15.57 -1.97
CA ALA A 709 -23.62 16.99 -1.64
C ALA A 709 -23.03 17.75 -2.83
N SER A 710 -23.89 18.37 -3.64
CA SER A 710 -23.48 19.13 -4.82
C SER A 710 -24.04 20.54 -4.78
N VAL A 711 -23.20 21.52 -5.13
CA VAL A 711 -23.56 22.91 -5.37
C VAL A 711 -23.31 23.19 -6.84
N ALA A 712 -24.36 23.52 -7.57
CA ALA A 712 -24.27 24.01 -8.94
C ALA A 712 -24.76 25.44 -8.99
N LEU A 713 -23.90 26.35 -9.45
CA LEU A 713 -24.24 27.74 -9.73
C LEU A 713 -24.27 27.89 -11.25
N SER A 714 -25.44 28.15 -11.81
CA SER A 714 -25.58 28.49 -13.22
C SER A 714 -26.20 29.87 -13.35
N GLY A 715 -25.62 30.69 -14.22
CA GLY A 715 -26.07 32.06 -14.48
C GLY A 715 -26.14 32.29 -15.99
N GLY A 716 -27.34 32.63 -16.46
CA GLY A 716 -27.57 33.01 -17.86
C GLY A 716 -27.41 34.52 -18.03
N VAL A 717 -26.49 34.97 -18.88
CA VAL A 717 -26.39 36.37 -19.32
C VAL A 717 -27.13 36.50 -20.65
N PRO A 718 -28.27 37.21 -20.71
CA PRO A 718 -28.96 37.44 -21.97
C PRO A 718 -28.07 38.32 -22.86
N LEU A 719 -27.77 37.87 -24.08
CA LEU A 719 -26.96 38.62 -25.04
C LEU A 719 -27.83 39.42 -26.01
N GLN A 720 -28.99 38.88 -26.38
CA GLN A 720 -30.03 39.50 -27.21
C GLN A 720 -31.33 38.68 -27.09
N PRO A 721 -32.50 39.16 -27.54
CA PRO A 721 -33.74 38.39 -27.48
C PRO A 721 -33.58 37.01 -28.12
N GLY A 722 -33.92 35.96 -27.36
CA GLY A 722 -33.80 34.57 -27.81
C GLY A 722 -32.37 33.99 -27.78
N VAL A 723 -31.34 34.72 -27.32
CA VAL A 723 -29.96 34.21 -27.19
C VAL A 723 -29.39 34.46 -25.78
N SER A 724 -28.99 33.40 -25.09
CA SER A 724 -28.33 33.47 -23.77
C SER A 724 -26.95 32.83 -23.77
N LEU A 725 -26.00 33.45 -23.07
CA LEU A 725 -24.75 32.82 -22.65
C LEU A 725 -25.00 32.14 -21.30
N GLU A 726 -24.81 30.83 -21.22
CA GLU A 726 -24.97 30.04 -20.00
C GLU A 726 -23.58 29.79 -19.41
N LEU A 727 -23.31 30.32 -18.21
CA LEU A 727 -22.09 30.02 -17.45
C LEU A 727 -22.45 29.12 -16.28
N GLY A 728 -21.75 27.99 -16.14
CA GLY A 728 -21.98 27.01 -15.08
C GLY A 728 -20.71 26.72 -14.28
N LEU A 729 -20.83 26.75 -12.96
CA LEU A 729 -19.87 26.20 -12.01
C LEU A 729 -20.55 25.06 -11.26
N ASN A 730 -19.91 23.88 -11.23
CA ASN A 730 -20.34 22.78 -10.39
C ASN A 730 -19.22 22.41 -9.41
N ALA A 731 -19.59 22.06 -8.19
CA ALA A 731 -18.72 21.42 -7.23
C ALA A 731 -19.55 20.48 -6.39
N GLY A 732 -19.05 19.29 -6.11
CA GLY A 732 -19.77 18.38 -5.24
C GLY A 732 -18.95 17.19 -4.81
N GLY A 733 -19.51 16.43 -3.89
CA GLY A 733 -19.01 15.12 -3.53
C GLY A 733 -20.12 14.11 -3.44
N SER A 734 -19.77 12.87 -3.72
CA SER A 734 -20.60 11.69 -3.50
C SER A 734 -19.83 10.71 -2.63
N ALA A 735 -20.56 9.96 -1.82
CA ALA A 735 -20.04 8.79 -1.12
C ALA A 735 -21.09 7.68 -1.21
N SER A 736 -20.64 6.46 -1.47
CA SER A 736 -21.47 5.29 -1.60
C SER A 736 -20.93 4.17 -0.73
N ILE A 737 -21.79 3.57 0.09
CA ILE A 737 -21.44 2.48 0.99
C ILE A 737 -22.30 1.26 0.64
N VAL A 738 -21.67 0.09 0.60
CA VAL A 738 -22.38 -1.18 0.46
C VAL A 738 -22.99 -1.57 1.79
N ALA A 739 -24.31 -1.50 1.81
CA ALA A 739 -25.09 -1.69 3.01
C ALA A 739 -25.64 -3.11 3.12
N TYR A 740 -25.85 -3.77 1.98
CA TYR A 740 -26.15 -5.20 1.90
C TYR A 740 -25.62 -5.79 0.59
N GLU A 741 -25.13 -7.04 0.64
CA GLU A 741 -24.74 -7.80 -0.55
C GLU A 741 -25.06 -9.28 -0.36
N ARG A 742 -25.57 -9.90 -1.43
CA ARG A 742 -25.81 -11.34 -1.52
C ARG A 742 -25.21 -11.88 -2.82
N TRP A 743 -24.38 -12.91 -2.72
CA TRP A 743 -23.90 -13.62 -3.91
C TRP A 743 -24.96 -14.52 -4.53
N GLY A 744 -24.86 -14.76 -5.84
CA GLY A 744 -25.67 -15.77 -6.51
C GLY A 744 -25.32 -17.18 -6.02
N ASP A 745 -26.33 -18.05 -6.01
CA ASP A 745 -26.23 -19.44 -5.56
C ASP A 745 -26.06 -20.45 -6.70
N ASN A 746 -26.11 -20.02 -7.96
CA ASN A 746 -26.02 -20.89 -9.13
C ASN A 746 -24.86 -20.52 -10.06
N THR A 747 -23.76 -20.03 -9.49
CA THR A 747 -22.46 -19.84 -10.15
C THR A 747 -21.32 -19.76 -9.11
N LEU A 748 -20.12 -20.20 -9.48
CA LEU A 748 -18.90 -20.07 -8.68
C LEU A 748 -18.17 -18.74 -8.84
N THR A 749 -18.63 -17.87 -9.75
CA THR A 749 -17.88 -16.65 -10.15
C THR A 749 -17.60 -15.68 -9.01
N ALA A 750 -18.58 -15.39 -8.15
CA ALA A 750 -18.39 -14.50 -6.99
C ALA A 750 -17.43 -15.09 -5.93
N PRO A 751 -17.66 -16.31 -5.38
CA PRO A 751 -16.75 -16.86 -4.38
C PRO A 751 -15.33 -17.08 -4.93
N MET A 752 -15.18 -17.53 -6.18
CA MET A 752 -13.85 -17.69 -6.79
C MET A 752 -13.15 -16.34 -6.99
N MET A 753 -13.86 -15.30 -7.44
CA MET A 753 -13.28 -13.96 -7.61
C MET A 753 -12.67 -13.44 -6.32
N HIS A 754 -13.41 -13.50 -5.22
CA HIS A 754 -12.92 -13.00 -3.93
C HIS A 754 -11.86 -13.93 -3.30
N TYR A 755 -12.06 -15.24 -3.31
CA TYR A 755 -11.10 -16.18 -2.72
C TYR A 755 -9.74 -16.10 -3.42
N LEU A 756 -9.74 -16.20 -4.75
CA LEU A 756 -8.50 -16.21 -5.53
C LEU A 756 -7.79 -14.84 -5.47
N HIS A 757 -8.54 -13.74 -5.43
CA HIS A 757 -7.98 -12.42 -5.18
C HIS A 757 -7.28 -12.35 -3.82
N LEU A 758 -7.95 -12.72 -2.73
CA LEU A 758 -7.39 -12.67 -1.36
C LEU A 758 -6.14 -13.56 -1.21
N GLN A 759 -6.15 -14.76 -1.82
CA GLN A 759 -4.95 -15.61 -1.87
C GLN A 759 -3.84 -14.94 -2.68
N GLY A 760 -4.16 -14.33 -3.82
CA GLY A 760 -3.21 -13.67 -4.70
C GLY A 760 -2.54 -12.43 -4.08
N VAL A 761 -3.25 -11.67 -3.24
CA VAL A 761 -2.71 -10.48 -2.56
C VAL A 761 -2.07 -10.78 -1.19
N GLY A 762 -2.13 -12.05 -0.74
CA GLY A 762 -1.54 -12.47 0.54
C GLY A 762 -2.36 -12.09 1.77
N GLU A 763 -3.68 -11.97 1.64
CA GLU A 763 -4.61 -11.69 2.76
C GLU A 763 -5.67 -12.82 2.94
N PRO A 764 -5.26 -14.11 3.02
CA PRO A 764 -6.19 -15.24 3.11
C PRO A 764 -7.07 -15.20 4.37
N GLU A 765 -6.63 -14.56 5.44
CA GLU A 765 -7.35 -14.45 6.70
C GLU A 765 -8.69 -13.69 6.57
N ARG A 766 -8.82 -12.81 5.58
CA ARG A 766 -10.06 -12.04 5.33
C ARG A 766 -11.18 -12.88 4.74
N TRP A 767 -10.86 -14.03 4.14
CA TRP A 767 -11.84 -14.90 3.51
C TRP A 767 -12.91 -15.37 4.49
N GLN A 768 -12.51 -15.70 5.73
CA GLN A 768 -13.44 -16.22 6.73
C GLN A 768 -14.55 -15.22 7.06
N GLY A 769 -14.21 -13.95 7.32
CA GLY A 769 -15.21 -12.92 7.60
C GLY A 769 -16.17 -12.69 6.43
N MET A 770 -15.66 -12.78 5.20
CA MET A 770 -16.49 -12.67 3.99
C MET A 770 -17.43 -13.87 3.82
N ALA A 771 -16.92 -15.09 4.02
CA ALA A 771 -17.72 -16.30 3.96
C ALA A 771 -18.82 -16.34 5.05
N ASP A 772 -18.54 -15.80 6.23
CA ASP A 772 -19.51 -15.71 7.32
C ASP A 772 -20.64 -14.72 6.97
N MET A 773 -20.32 -13.56 6.37
CA MET A 773 -21.31 -12.62 5.86
C MET A 773 -22.17 -13.22 4.73
N GLN A 774 -21.57 -14.07 3.89
CA GLN A 774 -22.23 -14.72 2.75
C GLN A 774 -22.80 -16.11 3.08
N LYS A 775 -22.82 -16.51 4.36
CA LYS A 775 -23.26 -17.85 4.79
C LYS A 775 -24.64 -18.26 4.22
N PRO A 776 -25.67 -17.40 4.16
CA PRO A 776 -26.93 -17.75 3.53
C PRO A 776 -26.81 -18.05 2.03
N ALA A 777 -26.06 -17.21 1.30
CA ALA A 777 -25.81 -17.38 -0.14
C ALA A 777 -24.99 -18.65 -0.42
N LEU A 778 -23.92 -18.88 0.34
CA LEU A 778 -23.09 -20.08 0.25
C LEU A 778 -23.87 -21.35 0.61
N SER A 779 -24.81 -21.28 1.56
CA SER A 779 -25.68 -22.42 1.86
C SER A 779 -26.63 -22.74 0.68
N GLY A 780 -27.11 -21.72 -0.04
CA GLY A 780 -27.83 -21.91 -1.30
C GLY A 780 -26.94 -22.55 -2.36
N LEU A 781 -25.71 -22.04 -2.50
CA LEU A 781 -24.70 -22.54 -3.43
C LEU A 781 -24.38 -24.02 -3.20
N PHE A 782 -24.18 -24.44 -1.94
CA PHE A 782 -23.89 -25.85 -1.62
C PHE A 782 -25.04 -26.78 -2.00
N ARG A 783 -26.30 -26.34 -1.83
CA ARG A 783 -27.47 -27.12 -2.28
C ARG A 783 -27.53 -27.21 -3.80
N GLN A 784 -27.23 -26.13 -4.51
CA GLN A 784 -27.15 -26.16 -5.98
C GLN A 784 -25.99 -27.05 -6.46
N LEU A 785 -24.83 -27.02 -5.81
CA LEU A 785 -23.69 -27.91 -6.10
C LEU A 785 -23.99 -29.39 -5.81
N ALA A 786 -24.94 -29.68 -4.92
CA ALA A 786 -25.43 -31.04 -4.68
C ALA A 786 -26.38 -31.54 -5.78
N ASP A 787 -27.09 -30.65 -6.47
CA ASP A 787 -28.01 -30.97 -7.55
C ASP A 787 -27.27 -31.22 -8.88
N PRO A 788 -27.33 -32.44 -9.45
CA PRO A 788 -26.75 -32.76 -10.76
C PRO A 788 -27.28 -31.90 -11.92
N GLY A 789 -28.51 -31.39 -11.81
CA GLY A 789 -29.16 -30.59 -12.84
C GLY A 789 -28.74 -29.12 -12.86
N SER A 790 -28.10 -28.63 -11.79
CA SER A 790 -27.79 -27.21 -11.66
C SER A 790 -26.65 -26.77 -12.58
N ALA A 791 -26.64 -25.47 -12.92
CA ALA A 791 -25.58 -24.92 -13.76
C ALA A 791 -24.25 -24.84 -13.01
N VAL A 792 -24.29 -24.46 -11.73
CA VAL A 792 -23.09 -24.39 -10.89
C VAL A 792 -22.43 -25.74 -10.68
N ARG A 793 -23.19 -26.83 -10.62
CA ARG A 793 -22.66 -28.19 -10.57
C ARG A 793 -21.79 -28.48 -11.78
N LYS A 794 -22.33 -28.23 -12.97
CA LYS A 794 -21.65 -28.45 -14.25
C LYS A 794 -20.44 -27.53 -14.41
N GLU A 795 -20.54 -26.29 -13.92
CA GLU A 795 -19.42 -25.35 -13.81
C GLU A 795 -18.31 -25.89 -12.87
N ALA A 796 -18.67 -26.44 -11.71
CA ALA A 796 -17.71 -27.07 -10.79
C ALA A 796 -17.03 -28.28 -11.43
N GLU A 797 -17.77 -29.12 -12.17
CA GLU A 797 -17.21 -30.26 -12.91
C GLU A 797 -16.20 -29.82 -13.97
N TYR A 798 -16.48 -28.72 -14.69
CA TYR A 798 -15.56 -28.14 -15.66
C TYR A 798 -14.21 -27.75 -15.03
N PHE A 799 -14.23 -27.14 -13.83
CA PHE A 799 -13.00 -26.81 -13.11
C PHE A 799 -12.31 -28.06 -12.53
N LEU A 800 -13.05 -28.96 -11.89
CA LEU A 800 -12.50 -30.18 -11.29
C LEU A 800 -11.84 -31.10 -12.33
N LYS A 801 -12.33 -31.14 -13.58
CA LYS A 801 -11.70 -31.87 -14.68
C LYS A 801 -10.31 -31.34 -15.06
N ARG A 802 -10.03 -30.06 -14.79
CA ARG A 802 -8.72 -29.43 -15.04
C ARG A 802 -7.75 -29.56 -13.87
N GLN A 803 -8.26 -29.92 -12.70
CA GLN A 803 -7.45 -30.16 -11.51
C GLN A 803 -6.83 -31.57 -11.52
N PRO A 804 -5.86 -31.87 -10.64
CA PRO A 804 -5.31 -33.23 -10.53
C PRO A 804 -6.41 -34.26 -10.20
N GLN A 805 -6.42 -35.39 -10.91
CA GLN A 805 -7.44 -36.43 -10.82
C GLN A 805 -7.11 -37.47 -9.71
N ASP A 806 -7.15 -37.03 -8.45
CA ASP A 806 -6.81 -37.81 -7.23
C ASP A 806 -8.05 -38.25 -6.42
N GLY A 807 -9.21 -38.32 -7.09
CA GLY A 807 -10.51 -38.60 -6.47
C GLY A 807 -11.08 -37.44 -5.65
N PHE A 808 -10.46 -36.25 -5.63
CA PHE A 808 -10.99 -35.10 -4.89
C PHE A 808 -12.38 -34.67 -5.37
N GLY A 809 -12.65 -34.69 -6.69
CA GLY A 809 -13.96 -34.29 -7.22
C GLY A 809 -15.13 -35.11 -6.65
N GLU A 810 -14.95 -36.42 -6.47
CA GLU A 810 -15.96 -37.29 -5.86
C GLU A 810 -16.20 -36.91 -4.38
N ARG A 811 -15.13 -36.67 -3.62
CA ARG A 811 -15.20 -36.25 -2.21
C ARG A 811 -15.85 -34.87 -2.07
N PHE A 812 -15.51 -33.93 -2.94
CA PHE A 812 -16.10 -32.60 -2.98
C PHE A 812 -17.62 -32.69 -3.13
N PHE A 813 -18.09 -33.43 -4.13
CA PHE A 813 -19.53 -33.58 -4.37
C PHE A 813 -20.26 -34.44 -3.33
N ALA A 814 -19.58 -35.39 -2.68
CA ALA A 814 -20.12 -36.08 -1.52
C ALA A 814 -20.35 -35.11 -0.35
N ALA A 815 -19.42 -34.20 -0.09
CA ALA A 815 -19.58 -33.17 0.95
C ALA A 815 -20.77 -32.24 0.66
N MET A 816 -20.95 -31.80 -0.60
CA MET A 816 -22.11 -30.97 -1.00
C MET A 816 -23.44 -31.71 -0.79
N ARG A 817 -23.52 -32.98 -1.19
CA ARG A 817 -24.71 -33.82 -0.96
C ARG A 817 -24.98 -34.04 0.52
N GLY A 818 -23.94 -34.34 1.31
CA GLY A 818 -24.04 -34.48 2.76
C GLY A 818 -24.52 -33.20 3.43
N PHE A 819 -24.13 -32.03 2.95
CA PHE A 819 -24.68 -30.75 3.44
C PHE A 819 -26.17 -30.60 3.11
N SER A 820 -26.55 -30.96 1.88
CA SER A 820 -27.95 -30.93 1.46
C SER A 820 -28.84 -31.91 2.23
N SER A 821 -28.31 -33.05 2.68
CA SER A 821 -29.03 -34.03 3.52
C SER A 821 -28.95 -33.73 5.03
N GLY A 822 -28.11 -32.78 5.44
CA GLY A 822 -27.89 -32.41 6.85
C GLY A 822 -26.85 -33.26 7.60
N GLU A 823 -26.14 -34.16 6.90
CA GLU A 823 -25.06 -34.99 7.43
C GLU A 823 -23.75 -34.22 7.63
N VAL A 824 -23.50 -33.21 6.78
CA VAL A 824 -22.32 -32.34 6.83
C VAL A 824 -22.76 -30.94 7.23
N ASP A 825 -22.06 -30.34 8.17
CA ASP A 825 -22.35 -28.96 8.58
C ASP A 825 -21.80 -27.93 7.57
N PHE A 826 -22.12 -26.66 7.79
CA PHE A 826 -21.63 -25.59 6.92
C PHE A 826 -20.10 -25.53 6.87
N GLY A 827 -19.42 -25.83 7.98
CA GLY A 827 -17.96 -25.79 8.07
C GLY A 827 -17.31 -26.84 7.17
N GLY A 828 -17.83 -28.07 7.18
CA GLY A 828 -17.36 -29.16 6.33
C GLY A 828 -17.59 -28.89 4.84
N ALA A 829 -18.76 -28.39 4.47
CA ALA A 829 -19.05 -28.01 3.08
C ALA A 829 -18.16 -26.84 2.61
N ARG A 830 -17.98 -25.82 3.45
CA ARG A 830 -17.08 -24.69 3.15
C ARG A 830 -15.65 -25.16 2.97
N ALA A 831 -15.13 -26.02 3.84
CA ALA A 831 -13.77 -26.54 3.71
C ALA A 831 -13.56 -27.28 2.38
N ALA A 832 -14.56 -28.01 1.89
CA ALA A 832 -14.51 -28.64 0.57
C ALA A 832 -14.50 -27.62 -0.58
N LEU A 833 -15.29 -26.54 -0.48
CA LEU A 833 -15.26 -25.43 -1.46
C LEU A 833 -13.90 -24.70 -1.44
N ASP A 834 -13.38 -24.37 -0.26
CA ASP A 834 -12.08 -23.72 -0.08
C ASP A 834 -10.97 -24.56 -0.72
N GLN A 835 -10.98 -25.89 -0.49
CA GLN A 835 -10.01 -26.79 -1.09
C GLN A 835 -10.12 -26.84 -2.63
N MET A 836 -11.34 -26.80 -3.18
CA MET A 836 -11.56 -26.76 -4.63
C MET A 836 -11.02 -25.46 -5.25
N MET A 837 -11.24 -24.31 -4.60
CA MET A 837 -10.71 -23.03 -5.06
C MET A 837 -9.19 -22.92 -4.88
N GLN A 838 -8.63 -23.45 -3.78
CA GLN A 838 -7.18 -23.50 -3.56
C GLN A 838 -6.47 -24.30 -4.65
N ARG A 839 -7.06 -25.43 -5.08
CA ARG A 839 -6.54 -26.24 -6.20
C ARG A 839 -6.68 -25.52 -7.55
N GLN A 840 -7.60 -24.56 -7.66
CA GLN A 840 -7.77 -23.74 -8.85
C GLN A 840 -6.74 -22.59 -8.93
N LEU A 841 -6.15 -22.17 -7.81
CA LEU A 841 -5.24 -21.03 -7.74
C LEU A 841 -4.07 -21.08 -8.74
N PRO A 842 -3.33 -22.20 -8.91
CA PRO A 842 -2.24 -22.27 -9.88
C PRO A 842 -2.72 -22.15 -11.33
N LEU A 843 -3.89 -22.74 -11.64
CA LEU A 843 -4.50 -22.67 -12.97
C LEU A 843 -4.95 -21.25 -13.28
N TRP A 844 -5.58 -20.58 -12.31
CA TRP A 844 -5.98 -19.18 -12.42
C TRP A 844 -4.78 -18.25 -12.59
N GLN A 845 -3.68 -18.47 -11.86
CA GLN A 845 -2.44 -17.73 -12.04
C GLN A 845 -1.87 -17.94 -13.46
N ALA A 846 -1.88 -19.17 -13.96
CA ALA A 846 -1.46 -19.47 -15.33
C ALA A 846 -2.33 -18.76 -16.37
N ASP A 847 -3.66 -18.74 -16.20
CA ASP A 847 -4.57 -18.02 -17.09
C ASP A 847 -4.32 -16.51 -17.09
N LYS A 848 -4.08 -15.91 -15.91
CA LYS A 848 -3.71 -14.49 -15.78
C LYS A 848 -2.41 -14.19 -16.51
N LEU A 849 -1.41 -15.07 -16.37
CA LEU A 849 -0.13 -14.95 -17.07
C LEU A 849 -0.33 -15.12 -18.57
N ALA A 850 -1.21 -15.99 -19.04
CA ALA A 850 -1.49 -16.21 -20.46
C ALA A 850 -2.34 -15.11 -21.13
N PHE A 851 -2.75 -14.07 -20.39
CA PHE A 851 -3.65 -13.03 -20.90
C PHE A 851 -3.05 -12.27 -22.10
N ALA A 852 -3.80 -12.24 -23.21
CA ALA A 852 -3.34 -11.64 -24.47
C ALA A 852 -3.15 -10.12 -24.41
N GLY A 853 -3.88 -9.42 -23.54
CA GLY A 853 -3.72 -7.97 -23.34
C GLY A 853 -2.50 -7.59 -22.50
N LEU A 854 -1.73 -8.55 -21.97
CA LEU A 854 -0.41 -8.27 -21.45
C LEU A 854 0.55 -8.18 -22.65
N VAL A 855 0.92 -6.96 -23.04
CA VAL A 855 1.82 -6.69 -24.16
C VAL A 855 3.26 -6.63 -23.62
N GLU A 856 4.00 -7.70 -23.91
CA GLU A 856 5.41 -7.81 -23.56
C GLU A 856 6.26 -6.99 -24.53
N GLN A 857 6.96 -5.98 -24.01
CA GLN A 857 7.85 -5.17 -24.85
C GLN A 857 9.26 -5.75 -24.89
N PRO A 858 9.99 -5.60 -26.01
CA PRO A 858 11.43 -5.83 -26.01
C PRO A 858 12.11 -4.84 -25.07
N LEU A 859 13.31 -5.18 -24.61
CA LEU A 859 14.09 -4.23 -23.82
C LEU A 859 14.53 -3.09 -24.76
N ALA A 860 13.98 -1.89 -24.57
CA ALA A 860 14.35 -0.71 -25.36
C ALA A 860 15.87 -0.50 -25.31
N ALA A 861 16.51 -0.36 -26.47
CA ALA A 861 17.97 -0.18 -26.60
C ALA A 861 18.51 0.98 -25.76
#